data_AF-A0A2U3K4H1-F1
#
_entry.id   AF-A0A2U3K4H1-F1
#
_cell.length_a   1.000
_cell.length_b   1.000
_cell.length_c   1.000
_cell.angle_alpha   90.00
_cell.angle_beta   90.00
_cell.angle_gamma   90.00
#
_symmetry.space_group_name_H-M   'P 1'
#
loop_
_entity.id
_entity.type
_entity.pdbx_description
1 polymer ?
#
loop_
_entity_poly.entity_id
_entity_poly.type
_entity_poly.pdbx_seq_one_letter_code
_entity_poly.pdbx_strand_id
1 'polypeptide(L)'
;MAEPGEILGSIRFGRFDLSVETGELRKDGVRLKLSGQAVEVLLLLIACPGKLVAREELQQKLWPGASYGDPEHGLNAAVNRLRETLGDSATEPKYIETVPGRGYRFIARLDHPVVPPELEPREPEPTSEPPKPRWWKRKVAIAVAACLGVAGLLYPRIAPQIERLWRLNELQHLTSVPLTALPGNVVSPTFSPDGSQVAFGWDGESNGQGYDLYVKVIGSDKPLRLTYHPADWLSAAWSPDGRSIAISRVAGEGDSGIYLVPPTGGPERKLAARGVGTNYGNEISWSPDGKFLAYIDAAETLKLFLLSLDTLERTQIQPNCGHAATPTFSPRGTFLAWSCRDTESRSSLMLLRLKDGRQTHLLSRPDEILGLAWSSDERRIVFSFQSALWETSLARPDDLEILPIGHDASDLAARPSGQGLAYVQGSTNVNIWRLDLLASPPQARKLAASSREQSSPDISPDGSKIAFESTQSGVREIWVANADGSNAQQITDFRNPMTGTPRWSSDGKLIAFDSRVGGEANLYVVDPNGGVPHKLSIDRRDNEMPSWSKDGAWIYFIDARHSTVWKVPTNGGHAVQIAGRAASVAIESPDGEYVYLVRDKKLWRAKTDGSPEEPVAGMPEINPLGGEWFPAQAGIYFLSHAKGKTMINLFDLQSRQIHPIFTLEKPTPQWIGGMPVSKDGKFMLYPQVDSASSDLMMIGNWR
;
A
#
# COMPACT_ATOMS: atom_id res chain seq x y z
N MET A 1 -20.97 4.07 -49.31
CA MET A 1 -21.25 3.71 -47.91
C MET A 1 -22.42 2.76 -47.92
N ALA A 2 -22.15 1.46 -47.81
CA ALA A 2 -23.17 0.42 -47.68
C ALA A 2 -23.49 0.22 -46.19
N GLU A 3 -24.76 0.03 -45.87
CA GLU A 3 -25.23 -0.27 -44.51
C GLU A 3 -24.76 -1.65 -44.01
N PRO A 4 -24.59 -1.82 -42.68
CA PRO A 4 -24.21 -3.09 -42.09
C PRO A 4 -25.44 -3.91 -41.66
N GLY A 5 -25.53 -5.16 -42.11
CA GLY A 5 -26.50 -6.10 -41.54
C GLY A 5 -26.80 -7.34 -42.38
N GLU A 6 -25.83 -8.24 -42.56
CA GLU A 6 -26.10 -9.66 -42.84
C GLU A 6 -25.11 -10.56 -42.08
N ILE A 7 -25.61 -11.72 -41.66
CA ILE A 7 -25.22 -12.50 -40.47
C ILE A 7 -24.11 -13.54 -40.74
N LEU A 8 -23.16 -13.65 -39.80
CA LEU A 8 -22.33 -14.80 -39.38
C LEU A 8 -21.64 -15.67 -40.46
N GLY A 9 -20.36 -15.41 -40.75
CA GLY A 9 -19.53 -16.30 -41.56
C GLY A 9 -18.56 -17.12 -40.72
N SER A 10 -18.91 -18.36 -40.37
CA SER A 10 -17.92 -19.37 -40.00
C SER A 10 -17.06 -19.72 -41.23
N ILE A 11 -15.74 -19.73 -41.09
CA ILE A 11 -14.81 -20.08 -42.18
C ILE A 11 -14.53 -21.57 -42.12
N ARG A 12 -14.79 -22.28 -43.22
CA ARG A 12 -14.50 -23.71 -43.35
C ARG A 12 -13.19 -23.94 -44.10
N PHE A 13 -12.36 -24.84 -43.59
CA PHE A 13 -11.16 -25.32 -44.29
C PHE A 13 -10.89 -26.79 -43.94
N GLY A 14 -10.85 -27.66 -44.94
CA GLY A 14 -10.72 -29.09 -44.73
C GLY A 14 -11.87 -29.65 -43.88
N ARG A 15 -11.53 -30.20 -42.70
CA ARG A 15 -12.51 -30.73 -41.72
C ARG A 15 -12.87 -29.74 -40.62
N PHE A 16 -12.41 -28.51 -40.72
CA PHE A 16 -12.52 -27.52 -39.65
C PHE A 16 -13.50 -26.40 -39.98
N ASP A 17 -14.28 -25.99 -38.99
CA ASP A 17 -15.14 -24.80 -39.01
C ASP A 17 -14.66 -23.83 -37.93
N LEU A 18 -14.26 -22.62 -38.31
CA LEU A 18 -13.80 -21.56 -37.40
C LEU A 18 -14.84 -20.43 -37.34
N SER A 19 -15.36 -20.15 -36.15
CA SER A 19 -16.18 -18.95 -35.92
C SER A 19 -15.29 -17.73 -35.72
N VAL A 20 -15.38 -16.75 -36.62
CA VAL A 20 -14.55 -15.53 -36.58
C VAL A 20 -14.88 -14.66 -35.37
N GLU A 21 -16.15 -14.65 -34.94
CA GLU A 21 -16.62 -13.80 -33.82
C GLU A 21 -16.26 -14.39 -32.46
N THR A 22 -16.36 -15.72 -32.31
CA THR A 22 -16.14 -16.38 -31.02
C THR A 22 -14.75 -17.01 -30.89
N GLY A 23 -13.99 -17.11 -31.99
CA GLY A 23 -12.71 -17.83 -32.02
C GLY A 23 -12.86 -19.35 -31.82
N GLU A 24 -14.08 -19.89 -31.86
CA GLU A 24 -14.32 -21.31 -31.67
C GLU A 24 -13.96 -22.11 -32.92
N LEU A 25 -13.02 -23.04 -32.77
CA LEU A 25 -12.65 -24.01 -33.79
C LEU A 25 -13.37 -25.35 -33.55
N ARG A 26 -14.05 -25.87 -34.57
CA ARG A 26 -14.68 -27.20 -34.57
C ARG A 26 -14.06 -28.07 -35.64
N LYS A 27 -13.96 -29.38 -35.39
CA LYS A 27 -13.55 -30.39 -36.37
C LYS A 27 -14.67 -31.41 -36.50
N ASP A 28 -15.20 -31.59 -37.71
CA ASP A 28 -16.35 -32.46 -37.97
C ASP A 28 -17.52 -32.21 -37.00
N GLY A 29 -17.77 -30.93 -36.66
CA GLY A 29 -18.81 -30.50 -35.71
C GLY A 29 -18.44 -30.54 -34.21
N VAL A 30 -17.32 -31.17 -33.83
CA VAL A 30 -16.85 -31.27 -32.44
C VAL A 30 -15.93 -30.10 -32.09
N ARG A 31 -16.20 -29.40 -30.98
CA ARG A 31 -15.36 -28.28 -30.50
C ARG A 31 -13.97 -28.75 -30.10
N LEU A 32 -12.94 -28.10 -30.62
CA LEU A 32 -11.55 -28.31 -30.23
C LEU A 32 -11.09 -27.27 -29.21
N LYS A 33 -10.22 -27.68 -28.29
CA LYS A 33 -9.66 -26.80 -27.25
C LYS A 33 -8.48 -25.99 -27.81
N LEU A 34 -8.79 -24.93 -28.56
CA LEU A 34 -7.84 -23.91 -29.00
C LEU A 34 -8.17 -22.61 -28.26
N SER A 35 -7.22 -22.02 -27.53
CA SER A 35 -7.46 -20.84 -26.70
C SER A 35 -6.26 -19.90 -26.68
N GLY A 36 -6.51 -18.61 -26.50
CA GLY A 36 -5.48 -17.57 -26.41
C GLY A 36 -4.84 -17.28 -27.78
N GLN A 37 -3.54 -16.95 -27.76
CA GLN A 37 -2.77 -16.46 -28.92
C GLN A 37 -2.79 -17.40 -30.15
N ALA A 38 -2.96 -18.71 -29.96
CA ALA A 38 -3.02 -19.65 -31.09
C ALA A 38 -4.26 -19.45 -31.98
N VAL A 39 -5.39 -18.99 -31.41
CA VAL A 39 -6.60 -18.64 -32.17
C VAL A 39 -6.37 -17.35 -32.97
N GLU A 40 -5.75 -16.36 -32.34
CA GLU A 40 -5.44 -15.08 -32.99
C GLU A 40 -4.46 -15.25 -34.15
N VAL A 41 -3.41 -16.07 -33.98
CA VAL A 41 -2.50 -16.46 -35.07
C VAL A 41 -3.27 -17.09 -36.23
N LEU A 42 -4.18 -18.04 -35.94
CA LEU A 42 -4.99 -18.68 -36.99
C LEU A 42 -5.86 -17.67 -37.75
N LEU A 43 -6.51 -16.75 -37.05
CA LEU A 43 -7.34 -15.70 -37.66
C LEU A 43 -6.51 -14.75 -38.54
N LEU A 44 -5.32 -14.34 -38.08
CA LEU A 44 -4.42 -13.48 -38.84
C LEU A 44 -3.91 -14.15 -40.12
N LEU A 45 -3.60 -15.45 -40.05
CA LEU A 45 -3.16 -16.22 -41.20
C LEU A 45 -4.29 -16.50 -42.20
N ILE A 46 -5.51 -16.76 -41.72
CA ILE A 46 -6.70 -16.99 -42.57
C ILE A 46 -7.18 -15.68 -43.23
N ALA A 47 -6.99 -14.52 -42.61
CA ALA A 47 -7.34 -13.22 -43.20
C ALA A 47 -6.56 -12.90 -44.48
N CYS A 48 -5.39 -13.53 -44.66
CA CYS A 48 -4.51 -13.35 -45.82
C CYS A 48 -4.08 -14.71 -46.40
N PRO A 49 -5.02 -15.54 -46.91
CA PRO A 49 -4.73 -16.91 -47.31
C PRO A 49 -3.73 -16.92 -48.49
N GLY A 50 -2.76 -17.83 -48.43
CA GLY A 50 -1.70 -17.95 -49.43
C GLY A 50 -0.62 -16.86 -49.39
N LYS A 51 -0.77 -15.82 -48.56
CA LYS A 51 0.25 -14.77 -48.38
C LYS A 51 1.12 -15.05 -47.15
N LEU A 52 2.39 -14.67 -47.23
CA LEU A 52 3.30 -14.71 -46.09
C LEU A 52 2.94 -13.58 -45.12
N VAL A 53 2.71 -13.92 -43.85
CA VAL A 53 2.62 -12.95 -42.75
C VAL A 53 3.96 -12.97 -42.00
N ALA A 54 4.58 -11.80 -41.88
CA ALA A 54 5.89 -11.65 -41.27
C ALA A 54 5.86 -11.94 -39.76
N ARG A 55 6.97 -12.41 -39.19
CA ARG A 55 7.06 -12.73 -37.74
C ARG A 55 6.84 -11.48 -36.90
N GLU A 56 7.43 -10.37 -37.32
CA GLU A 56 7.35 -9.07 -36.67
C GLU A 56 5.91 -8.53 -36.65
N GLU A 57 5.16 -8.74 -37.76
CA GLU A 57 3.76 -8.33 -37.84
C GLU A 57 2.87 -9.16 -36.89
N LEU A 58 3.11 -10.48 -36.82
CA LEU A 58 2.40 -11.36 -35.89
C LEU A 58 2.73 -10.98 -34.44
N GLN A 59 4.00 -10.72 -34.12
CA GLN A 59 4.42 -10.32 -32.78
C GLN A 59 3.80 -8.99 -32.37
N GLN A 60 3.81 -7.99 -33.24
CA GLN A 60 3.25 -6.67 -32.95
C GLN A 60 1.72 -6.72 -32.70
N LYS A 61 1.01 -7.59 -33.41
CA LYS A 61 -0.45 -7.76 -33.24
C LYS A 61 -0.82 -8.58 -32.00
N LEU A 62 -0.05 -9.61 -31.68
CA LEU A 62 -0.28 -10.45 -30.49
C LEU A 62 0.19 -9.78 -29.20
N TRP A 63 1.24 -8.94 -29.26
CA TRP A 63 1.84 -8.26 -28.12
C TRP A 63 2.16 -6.79 -28.43
N PRO A 64 1.14 -5.92 -28.58
CA PRO A 64 1.36 -4.50 -28.82
C PRO A 64 2.04 -3.85 -27.60
N GLY A 65 3.33 -3.52 -27.73
CA GLY A 65 4.10 -2.79 -26.70
C GLY A 65 4.76 -3.66 -25.62
N ALA A 66 4.95 -4.97 -25.83
CA ALA A 66 5.67 -5.81 -24.87
C ALA A 66 7.17 -5.47 -24.81
N SER A 67 7.63 -4.98 -23.65
CA SER A 67 9.06 -4.78 -23.32
C SER A 67 9.66 -5.88 -22.44
N TYR A 68 8.93 -6.98 -22.17
CA TYR A 68 9.42 -8.13 -21.39
C TYR A 68 8.89 -9.47 -21.92
N GLY A 69 9.78 -10.46 -22.05
CA GLY A 69 9.54 -11.79 -22.61
C GLY A 69 10.30 -12.01 -23.93
N ASP A 70 10.44 -13.26 -24.37
CA ASP A 70 10.98 -13.61 -25.70
C ASP A 70 9.80 -13.81 -26.69
N PRO A 71 9.46 -12.81 -27.53
CA PRO A 71 8.32 -12.87 -28.45
C PRO A 71 8.48 -13.96 -29.51
N GLU A 72 9.73 -14.34 -29.83
CA GLU A 72 10.01 -15.44 -30.75
C GLU A 72 9.63 -16.77 -30.11
N HIS A 73 9.97 -16.98 -28.83
CA HIS A 73 9.57 -18.18 -28.11
C HIS A 73 8.04 -18.29 -27.99
N GLY A 74 7.37 -17.18 -27.68
CA GLY A 74 5.90 -17.11 -27.60
C GLY A 74 5.22 -17.42 -28.95
N LEU A 75 5.70 -16.82 -30.03
CA LEU A 75 5.14 -17.05 -31.37
C LEU A 75 5.33 -18.51 -31.83
N ASN A 76 6.50 -19.09 -31.56
CA ASN A 76 6.77 -20.50 -31.87
C ASN A 76 5.88 -21.44 -31.05
N ALA A 77 5.67 -21.17 -29.76
CA ALA A 77 4.78 -21.95 -28.91
C ALA A 77 3.32 -21.88 -29.40
N ALA A 78 2.83 -20.69 -29.80
CA ALA A 78 1.49 -20.51 -30.34
C ALA A 78 1.27 -21.29 -31.65
N VAL A 79 2.24 -21.23 -32.58
CA VAL A 79 2.16 -21.97 -33.85
C VAL A 79 2.26 -23.48 -33.63
N ASN A 80 3.10 -23.96 -32.72
CA ASN A 80 3.20 -25.39 -32.42
C ASN A 80 1.88 -25.93 -31.84
N ARG A 81 1.27 -25.20 -30.91
CA ARG A 81 -0.04 -25.58 -30.35
C ARG A 81 -1.16 -25.58 -31.39
N LEU A 82 -1.09 -24.64 -32.34
CA LEU A 82 -2.01 -24.59 -33.47
C LEU A 82 -1.83 -25.81 -34.37
N ARG A 83 -0.59 -26.20 -34.69
CA ARG A 83 -0.28 -27.41 -35.46
C ARG A 83 -0.75 -28.69 -34.78
N GLU A 84 -0.49 -28.84 -33.48
CA GLU A 84 -0.98 -29.98 -32.68
C GLU A 84 -2.51 -30.09 -32.77
N THR A 85 -3.22 -28.97 -32.67
CA THR A 85 -4.69 -28.94 -32.72
C THR A 85 -5.23 -29.26 -34.11
N LEU A 86 -4.56 -28.80 -35.17
CA LEU A 86 -4.94 -29.07 -36.56
C LEU A 86 -4.47 -30.44 -37.07
N GLY A 87 -3.61 -31.14 -36.32
CA GLY A 87 -2.92 -32.34 -36.80
C GLY A 87 -1.99 -32.05 -37.98
N ASP A 88 -1.33 -30.89 -37.94
CA ASP A 88 -0.45 -30.36 -38.96
C ASP A 88 1.04 -30.55 -38.60
N SER A 89 1.94 -30.56 -39.58
CA SER A 89 3.38 -30.77 -39.38
C SER A 89 4.20 -29.58 -39.88
N ALA A 90 5.31 -29.28 -39.21
CA ALA A 90 6.27 -28.28 -39.70
C ALA A 90 7.08 -28.77 -40.91
N THR A 91 7.30 -30.09 -41.03
CA THR A 91 8.08 -30.70 -42.12
C THR A 91 7.22 -31.10 -43.32
N GLU A 92 5.93 -31.34 -43.12
CA GLU A 92 4.94 -31.64 -44.16
C GLU A 92 3.65 -30.83 -43.90
N PRO A 93 3.66 -29.51 -44.16
CA PRO A 93 2.55 -28.65 -43.80
C PRO A 93 1.33 -28.89 -44.71
N LYS A 94 0.16 -29.03 -44.08
CA LYS A 94 -1.16 -29.13 -44.71
C LYS A 94 -1.96 -27.84 -44.58
N TYR A 95 -1.76 -27.10 -43.49
CA TYR A 95 -2.50 -25.86 -43.21
C TYR A 95 -1.57 -24.65 -43.05
N ILE A 96 -0.44 -24.82 -42.34
CA ILE A 96 0.47 -23.73 -41.97
C ILE A 96 1.90 -24.04 -42.38
N GLU A 97 2.35 -23.39 -43.44
CA GLU A 97 3.73 -23.43 -43.92
C GLU A 97 4.61 -22.47 -43.11
N THR A 98 5.75 -22.96 -42.60
CA THR A 98 6.81 -22.09 -42.08
C THR A 98 7.73 -21.68 -43.22
N VAL A 99 7.91 -20.38 -43.42
CA VAL A 99 8.98 -19.85 -44.28
C VAL A 99 10.16 -19.46 -43.38
N PRO A 100 11.27 -20.23 -43.41
CA PRO A 100 12.39 -20.03 -42.48
C PRO A 100 12.90 -18.59 -42.47
N GLY A 101 13.06 -18.03 -41.26
CA GLY A 101 13.55 -16.66 -41.05
C GLY A 101 12.63 -15.54 -41.53
N ARG A 102 11.41 -15.83 -42.02
CA ARG A 102 10.52 -14.81 -42.59
C ARG A 102 9.12 -14.78 -41.98
N GLY A 103 8.52 -15.93 -41.66
CA GLY A 103 7.16 -15.95 -41.12
C GLY A 103 6.37 -17.21 -41.42
N TYR A 104 5.04 -17.07 -41.44
CA TYR A 104 4.10 -18.17 -41.62
C TYR A 104 3.10 -17.86 -42.72
N ARG A 105 2.61 -18.91 -43.39
CA ARG A 105 1.62 -18.82 -44.48
C ARG A 105 0.53 -19.85 -44.29
N PHE A 106 -0.72 -19.43 -44.43
CA PHE A 106 -1.85 -20.35 -44.50
C PHE A 106 -1.96 -20.91 -45.93
N ILE A 107 -1.87 -22.23 -46.08
CA ILE A 107 -1.80 -22.90 -47.40
C ILE A 107 -3.02 -23.77 -47.70
N ALA A 108 -3.94 -23.94 -46.74
CA ALA A 108 -5.17 -24.69 -46.98
C ALA A 108 -6.20 -23.87 -47.76
N ARG A 109 -6.98 -24.57 -48.59
CA ARG A 109 -8.09 -23.98 -49.34
C ARG A 109 -9.24 -23.63 -48.41
N LEU A 110 -9.69 -22.38 -48.45
CA LEU A 110 -10.88 -21.92 -47.75
C LEU A 110 -12.12 -22.25 -48.59
N ASP A 111 -13.08 -22.95 -48.00
CA ASP A 111 -14.39 -23.18 -48.58
C ASP A 111 -15.30 -22.04 -48.16
N HIS A 112 -15.38 -21.00 -48.99
CA HIS A 112 -16.45 -20.00 -48.84
C HIS A 112 -17.79 -20.64 -49.21
N PRO A 113 -18.90 -20.32 -48.53
CA PRO A 113 -20.21 -20.75 -48.98
C PRO A 113 -20.44 -20.24 -50.41
N VAL A 114 -20.49 -21.17 -51.36
CA VAL A 114 -20.90 -20.90 -52.75
C VAL A 114 -22.40 -20.68 -52.73
N VAL A 115 -22.81 -19.43 -52.94
CA VAL A 115 -24.17 -19.12 -53.38
C VAL A 115 -24.28 -19.64 -54.83
N PRO A 116 -25.29 -20.46 -55.18
CA PRO A 116 -25.45 -20.98 -56.55
C PRO A 116 -25.68 -19.83 -57.55
N PRO A 117 -25.18 -19.91 -58.79
CA PRO A 117 -25.53 -18.94 -59.83
C PRO A 117 -26.91 -19.29 -60.45
N GLU A 118 -27.48 -18.31 -61.17
CA GLU A 118 -28.60 -18.39 -62.14
C GLU A 118 -29.93 -17.77 -61.62
N LEU A 119 -30.59 -16.76 -62.22
CA LEU A 119 -30.58 -16.10 -63.54
C LEU A 119 -30.76 -14.56 -63.40
N GLU A 120 -30.25 -13.78 -64.35
CA GLU A 120 -30.87 -12.50 -64.75
C GLU A 120 -31.33 -12.60 -66.22
N PRO A 121 -32.28 -11.80 -66.73
CA PRO A 121 -33.28 -10.96 -66.03
C PRO A 121 -34.72 -11.17 -66.56
N ARG A 122 -35.74 -10.90 -65.72
CA ARG A 122 -37.09 -10.56 -66.21
C ARG A 122 -37.50 -9.21 -65.68
N GLU A 123 -37.83 -8.31 -66.60
CA GLU A 123 -38.41 -6.99 -66.31
C GLU A 123 -39.61 -7.13 -65.37
N PRO A 124 -39.73 -6.31 -64.31
CA PRO A 124 -40.92 -6.27 -63.50
C PRO A 124 -42.00 -5.43 -64.20
N GLU A 125 -43.11 -6.06 -64.56
CA GLU A 125 -44.39 -5.37 -64.71
C GLU A 125 -44.76 -4.68 -63.39
N PRO A 126 -45.41 -3.50 -63.43
CA PRO A 126 -45.77 -2.76 -62.24
C PRO A 126 -46.94 -3.43 -61.52
N THR A 127 -46.63 -4.20 -60.47
CA THR A 127 -47.64 -4.64 -59.48
C THR A 127 -47.61 -3.69 -58.28
N SER A 128 -48.72 -3.02 -58.02
CA SER A 128 -48.92 -2.09 -56.91
C SER A 128 -48.99 -2.84 -55.56
N GLU A 129 -47.97 -2.72 -54.72
CA GLU A 129 -48.05 -3.10 -53.30
C GLU A 129 -48.83 -2.04 -52.49
N PRO A 130 -49.70 -2.44 -51.55
CA PRO A 130 -50.43 -1.51 -50.69
C PRO A 130 -49.48 -0.91 -49.62
N PRO A 131 -49.72 0.34 -49.18
CA PRO A 131 -48.80 1.04 -48.28
C PRO A 131 -48.70 0.35 -46.91
N LYS A 132 -47.50 -0.13 -46.56
CA LYS A 132 -47.19 -0.63 -45.21
C LYS A 132 -47.44 0.49 -44.18
N PRO A 133 -48.29 0.27 -43.17
CA PRO A 133 -48.82 1.36 -42.36
C PRO A 133 -47.80 1.90 -41.35
N ARG A 134 -47.69 3.23 -41.24
CA ARG A 134 -46.70 3.98 -40.39
C ARG A 134 -46.69 3.63 -38.88
N TRP A 135 -47.53 2.73 -38.38
CA TRP A 135 -47.64 2.42 -36.94
C TRP A 135 -46.51 1.54 -36.39
N TRP A 136 -45.86 0.70 -37.20
CA TRP A 136 -44.74 -0.13 -36.74
C TRP A 136 -43.50 0.71 -36.41
N LYS A 137 -43.18 1.73 -37.24
CA LYS A 137 -42.11 2.70 -36.95
C LYS A 137 -42.36 3.47 -35.65
N ARG A 138 -43.62 3.76 -35.31
CA ARG A 138 -43.99 4.37 -34.02
C ARG A 138 -43.79 3.42 -32.84
N LYS A 139 -44.15 2.14 -32.97
CA LYS A 139 -43.93 1.14 -31.91
C LYS A 139 -42.44 0.87 -31.66
N VAL A 140 -41.62 0.83 -32.71
CA VAL A 140 -40.16 0.71 -32.59
C VAL A 140 -39.57 1.95 -31.93
N ALA A 141 -39.98 3.16 -32.34
CA ALA A 141 -39.51 4.39 -31.71
C ALA A 141 -39.90 4.48 -30.22
N ILE A 142 -41.12 4.05 -29.86
CA ILE A 142 -41.57 3.98 -28.46
C ILE A 142 -40.78 2.93 -27.68
N ALA A 143 -40.50 1.76 -28.27
CA ALA A 143 -39.70 0.73 -27.63
C ALA A 143 -38.24 1.19 -27.40
N VAL A 144 -37.63 1.87 -28.36
CA VAL A 144 -36.29 2.47 -28.22
C VAL A 144 -36.29 3.57 -27.18
N ALA A 145 -37.28 4.46 -27.18
CA ALA A 145 -37.42 5.50 -26.16
C ALA A 145 -37.64 4.91 -24.75
N ALA A 146 -38.42 3.83 -24.64
CA ALA A 146 -38.61 3.11 -23.38
C ALA A 146 -37.32 2.42 -22.93
N CYS A 147 -36.57 1.79 -23.84
CA CYS A 147 -35.27 1.19 -23.51
C CYS A 147 -34.24 2.24 -23.09
N LEU A 148 -34.18 3.40 -23.76
CA LEU A 148 -33.33 4.52 -23.38
C LEU A 148 -33.77 5.14 -22.05
N GLY A 149 -35.07 5.19 -21.77
CA GLY A 149 -35.61 5.63 -20.48
C GLY A 149 -35.26 4.68 -19.34
N VAL A 150 -35.39 3.37 -19.55
CA VAL A 150 -35.00 2.34 -18.58
C VAL A 150 -33.48 2.31 -18.40
N ALA A 151 -32.70 2.42 -19.47
CA ALA A 151 -31.25 2.53 -19.42
C ALA A 151 -30.83 3.80 -18.67
N GLY A 152 -31.46 4.95 -18.93
CA GLY A 152 -31.21 6.19 -18.19
C GLY A 152 -31.56 6.11 -16.70
N LEU A 153 -32.60 5.35 -16.33
CA LEU A 153 -32.99 5.10 -14.94
C LEU A 153 -32.06 4.10 -14.23
N LEU A 154 -31.55 3.10 -14.94
CA LEU A 154 -30.67 2.06 -14.39
C LEU A 154 -29.19 2.46 -14.41
N TYR A 155 -28.77 3.32 -15.34
CA TYR A 155 -27.40 3.82 -15.47
C TYR A 155 -26.80 4.34 -14.16
N PRO A 156 -27.45 5.23 -13.38
CA PRO A 156 -26.89 5.70 -12.11
C PRO A 156 -26.75 4.59 -11.05
N ARG A 157 -27.45 3.46 -11.18
CA ARG A 157 -27.31 2.30 -10.28
C ARG A 157 -26.22 1.32 -10.74
N ILE A 158 -26.09 1.12 -12.05
CA ILE A 158 -25.17 0.14 -12.64
C ILE A 158 -23.79 0.73 -12.86
N ALA A 159 -23.69 1.99 -13.31
CA ALA A 159 -22.41 2.63 -13.63
C ALA A 159 -21.43 2.64 -12.45
N PRO A 160 -21.82 2.96 -11.20
CA PRO A 160 -20.89 2.89 -10.06
C PRO A 160 -20.39 1.47 -9.77
N GLN A 161 -21.22 0.45 -9.99
CA GLN A 161 -20.84 -0.95 -9.79
C GLN A 161 -19.87 -1.43 -10.86
N ILE A 162 -20.12 -1.04 -12.11
CA ILE A 162 -19.21 -1.30 -13.22
C ILE A 162 -17.88 -0.61 -12.96
N GLU A 163 -17.87 0.71 -12.68
CA GLU A 163 -16.65 1.46 -12.34
C GLU A 163 -15.86 0.80 -11.21
N ARG A 164 -16.54 0.34 -10.15
CA ARG A 164 -15.90 -0.40 -9.05
C ARG A 164 -15.26 -1.71 -9.51
N LEU A 165 -15.92 -2.47 -10.39
CA LEU A 165 -15.37 -3.72 -10.93
C LEU A 165 -14.15 -3.47 -11.83
N TRP A 166 -14.23 -2.48 -12.72
CA TRP A 166 -13.06 -2.07 -13.52
C TRP A 166 -11.91 -1.63 -12.63
N ARG A 167 -12.23 -0.88 -11.57
CA ARG A 167 -11.24 -0.41 -10.61
C ARG A 167 -10.55 -1.55 -9.86
N LEU A 168 -11.31 -2.51 -9.34
CA LEU A 168 -10.75 -3.69 -8.69
C LEU A 168 -9.83 -4.46 -9.63
N ASN A 169 -10.20 -4.57 -10.91
CA ASN A 169 -9.36 -5.19 -11.92
C ASN A 169 -8.07 -4.38 -12.18
N GLU A 170 -8.13 -3.06 -12.30
CA GLU A 170 -6.95 -2.19 -12.42
C GLU A 170 -5.99 -2.37 -11.23
N LEU A 171 -6.51 -2.37 -10.01
CA LEU A 171 -5.72 -2.52 -8.79
C LEU A 171 -4.97 -3.85 -8.74
N GLN A 172 -5.60 -4.94 -9.20
CA GLN A 172 -4.98 -6.27 -9.26
C GLN A 172 -3.80 -6.36 -10.24
N HIS A 173 -3.73 -5.44 -11.21
CA HIS A 173 -2.70 -5.44 -12.24
C HIS A 173 -1.59 -4.43 -11.96
N LEU A 174 -1.61 -3.73 -10.81
CA LEU A 174 -0.53 -2.83 -10.43
C LEU A 174 0.77 -3.62 -10.18
N THR A 175 1.86 -3.15 -10.76
CA THR A 175 3.19 -3.76 -10.59
C THR A 175 4.15 -2.74 -9.99
N SER A 176 4.75 -3.07 -8.85
CA SER A 176 5.85 -2.30 -8.26
C SER A 176 7.20 -2.89 -8.64
N VAL A 177 8.15 -2.02 -8.98
CA VAL A 177 9.54 -2.39 -9.27
C VAL A 177 10.50 -1.47 -8.51
N PRO A 178 11.64 -1.98 -8.02
CA PRO A 178 12.65 -1.13 -7.40
C PRO A 178 13.29 -0.22 -8.45
N LEU A 179 13.28 1.09 -8.18
CA LEU A 179 14.12 2.07 -8.87
C LEU A 179 15.52 2.12 -8.24
N THR A 180 15.65 1.86 -6.94
CA THR A 180 16.95 1.72 -6.27
C THR A 180 16.99 0.43 -5.46
N ALA A 181 18.20 -0.07 -5.24
CA ALA A 181 18.53 -1.14 -4.31
C ALA A 181 19.87 -0.79 -3.64
N LEU A 182 19.89 0.34 -2.94
CA LEU A 182 21.11 0.99 -2.45
C LEU A 182 21.20 0.84 -0.92
N PRO A 183 22.40 0.69 -0.33
CA PRO A 183 22.53 0.68 1.12
C PRO A 183 22.15 2.05 1.69
N GLY A 184 21.57 2.07 2.90
CA GLY A 184 21.11 3.28 3.57
C GLY A 184 19.63 3.58 3.33
N ASN A 185 19.26 4.85 3.46
CA ASN A 185 17.90 5.36 3.36
C ASN A 185 17.81 6.38 2.23
N VAL A 186 16.76 6.23 1.42
CA VAL A 186 16.31 7.22 0.44
C VAL A 186 15.09 7.97 0.95
N VAL A 187 14.98 9.24 0.57
CA VAL A 187 13.88 10.14 0.94
C VAL A 187 13.47 11.05 -0.21
N SER A 188 12.26 11.57 -0.12
CA SER A 188 11.71 12.68 -0.91
C SER A 188 11.96 12.59 -2.43
N PRO A 189 11.41 11.57 -3.10
CA PRO A 189 11.58 11.42 -4.54
C PRO A 189 10.79 12.48 -5.30
N THR A 190 11.29 12.88 -6.47
CA THR A 190 10.59 13.76 -7.42
C THR A 190 11.02 13.46 -8.85
N PHE A 191 10.08 13.44 -9.80
CA PHE A 191 10.38 13.15 -11.20
C PHE A 191 10.84 14.39 -11.95
N SER A 192 11.71 14.20 -12.94
CA SER A 192 11.90 15.18 -14.00
C SER A 192 10.58 15.41 -14.78
N PRO A 193 10.36 16.57 -15.41
CA PRO A 193 9.11 16.86 -16.12
C PRO A 193 8.76 15.89 -17.26
N ASP A 194 9.78 15.35 -17.93
CA ASP A 194 9.66 14.30 -18.95
C ASP A 194 9.50 12.89 -18.35
N GLY A 195 9.63 12.79 -17.02
CA GLY A 195 9.56 11.55 -16.24
C GLY A 195 10.64 10.53 -16.59
N SER A 196 11.74 10.93 -17.22
CA SER A 196 12.86 10.03 -17.57
C SER A 196 13.86 9.86 -16.42
N GLN A 197 13.84 10.76 -15.43
CA GLN A 197 14.75 10.80 -14.30
C GLN A 197 13.99 10.98 -12.99
N VAL A 198 14.63 10.59 -11.89
CA VAL A 198 14.14 10.81 -10.54
C VAL A 198 15.25 11.41 -9.68
N ALA A 199 14.92 12.50 -8.98
CA ALA A 199 15.76 13.07 -7.92
C ALA A 199 15.27 12.57 -6.57
N PHE A 200 16.20 12.34 -5.63
CA PHE A 200 15.89 11.87 -4.28
C PHE A 200 17.05 12.22 -3.32
N GLY A 201 16.75 12.30 -2.03
CA GLY A 201 17.77 12.36 -0.98
C GLY A 201 18.28 10.97 -0.64
N TRP A 202 19.59 10.80 -0.37
CA TRP A 202 20.16 9.52 0.03
C TRP A 202 21.34 9.70 1.01
N ASP A 203 21.38 8.86 2.06
CA ASP A 203 22.41 8.89 3.13
C ASP A 203 23.43 7.74 3.07
N GLY A 204 23.35 6.88 2.05
CA GLY A 204 24.13 5.64 2.02
C GLY A 204 25.64 5.86 1.91
N GLU A 205 26.08 6.84 1.09
CA GLU A 205 27.51 7.20 0.98
C GLU A 205 28.06 7.87 2.25
N SER A 206 27.19 8.51 3.04
CA SER A 206 27.57 9.15 4.30
C SER A 206 27.51 8.18 5.49
N ASN A 207 27.19 6.90 5.28
CA ASN A 207 26.92 5.92 6.33
C ASN A 207 25.85 6.42 7.34
N GLY A 208 24.79 7.05 6.83
CA GLY A 208 23.70 7.57 7.67
C GLY A 208 24.03 8.87 8.42
N GLN A 209 25.09 9.58 8.05
CA GLN A 209 25.47 10.87 8.65
C GLN A 209 24.78 12.08 7.97
N GLY A 210 23.70 11.84 7.23
CA GLY A 210 22.89 12.87 6.58
C GLY A 210 22.69 12.64 5.08
N TYR A 211 21.69 13.31 4.53
CA TYR A 211 21.21 13.15 3.16
C TYR A 211 21.85 14.16 2.21
N ASP A 212 22.26 13.67 1.04
CA ASP A 212 22.58 14.51 -0.13
C ASP A 212 21.58 14.26 -1.26
N LEU A 213 21.47 15.22 -2.17
CA LEU A 213 20.64 15.11 -3.36
C LEU A 213 21.34 14.25 -4.42
N TYR A 214 20.60 13.30 -4.98
CA TYR A 214 21.02 12.49 -6.11
C TYR A 214 19.98 12.55 -7.21
N VAL A 215 20.44 12.30 -8.44
CA VAL A 215 19.57 12.11 -9.62
C VAL A 215 19.92 10.79 -10.28
N LYS A 216 18.89 10.04 -10.66
CA LYS A 216 19.04 8.76 -11.38
C LYS A 216 18.19 8.76 -12.64
N VAL A 217 18.78 8.30 -13.74
CA VAL A 217 18.04 8.01 -14.97
C VAL A 217 17.29 6.69 -14.77
N ILE A 218 16.01 6.64 -15.13
CA ILE A 218 15.23 5.41 -14.99
C ILE A 218 15.78 4.36 -15.96
N GLY A 219 16.14 3.19 -15.43
CA GLY A 219 16.82 2.13 -16.18
C GLY A 219 18.34 2.18 -16.14
N SER A 220 18.97 3.20 -15.54
CA SER A 220 20.40 3.16 -15.22
C SER A 220 20.66 2.50 -13.87
N ASP A 221 21.89 2.05 -13.61
CA ASP A 221 22.24 1.43 -12.31
C ASP A 221 22.72 2.45 -11.28
N LYS A 222 23.50 3.46 -11.69
CA LYS A 222 24.16 4.39 -10.76
C LYS A 222 23.47 5.76 -10.73
N PRO A 223 23.17 6.30 -9.54
CA PRO A 223 22.77 7.69 -9.38
C PRO A 223 23.97 8.64 -9.47
N LEU A 224 23.72 9.89 -9.84
CA LEU A 224 24.65 11.01 -9.82
C LEU A 224 24.41 11.86 -8.57
N ARG A 225 25.45 12.06 -7.75
CA ARG A 225 25.41 12.96 -6.59
C ARG A 225 25.48 14.42 -7.03
N LEU A 226 24.56 15.24 -6.55
CA LEU A 226 24.46 16.66 -6.89
C LEU A 226 24.91 17.60 -5.76
N THR A 227 24.76 17.19 -4.49
CA THR A 227 25.17 17.99 -3.32
C THR A 227 26.20 17.25 -2.47
N TYR A 228 26.96 18.02 -1.67
CA TYR A 228 28.03 17.51 -0.82
C TYR A 228 27.97 18.14 0.59
N HIS A 229 26.76 18.50 1.02
CA HIS A 229 26.46 19.17 2.27
C HIS A 229 25.37 18.36 2.97
N PRO A 230 25.75 17.32 3.74
CA PRO A 230 24.81 16.37 4.29
C PRO A 230 23.80 17.08 5.18
N ALA A 231 22.53 16.82 4.91
CA ALA A 231 21.40 17.39 5.61
C ALA A 231 20.83 16.40 6.63
N ASP A 232 20.33 16.89 7.75
CA ASP A 232 19.52 16.08 8.69
C ASP A 232 18.23 15.60 8.00
N TRP A 233 17.65 16.46 7.14
CA TRP A 233 16.54 16.13 6.26
C TRP A 233 16.63 16.91 4.94
N LEU A 234 16.21 16.28 3.85
CA LEU A 234 16.23 16.87 2.52
C LEU A 234 14.94 16.54 1.77
N SER A 235 14.23 17.57 1.31
CA SER A 235 13.11 17.41 0.37
C SER A 235 13.42 18.06 -0.96
N ALA A 236 12.94 17.49 -2.06
CA ALA A 236 13.23 17.96 -3.41
C ALA A 236 11.96 18.15 -4.26
N ALA A 237 11.97 19.16 -5.12
CA ALA A 237 10.95 19.37 -6.15
C ALA A 237 11.63 19.78 -7.46
N TRP A 238 11.36 19.05 -8.54
CA TRP A 238 11.90 19.39 -9.87
C TRP A 238 11.13 20.57 -10.47
N SER A 239 11.85 21.50 -11.11
CA SER A 239 11.22 22.60 -11.84
C SER A 239 10.43 22.10 -13.04
N PRO A 240 9.26 22.68 -13.37
CA PRO A 240 8.46 22.26 -14.53
C PRO A 240 9.18 22.37 -15.88
N ASP A 241 10.16 23.27 -15.98
CA ASP A 241 11.00 23.45 -17.18
C ASP A 241 12.20 22.50 -17.24
N GLY A 242 12.42 21.70 -16.18
CA GLY A 242 13.47 20.71 -16.08
C GLY A 242 14.87 21.26 -15.78
N ARG A 243 15.04 22.58 -15.65
CA ARG A 243 16.36 23.23 -15.54
C ARG A 243 16.94 23.25 -14.14
N SER A 244 16.12 23.07 -13.10
CA SER A 244 16.53 23.18 -11.70
C SER A 244 15.80 22.17 -10.83
N ILE A 245 16.41 21.82 -9.70
CA ILE A 245 15.78 21.10 -8.60
C ILE A 245 15.80 22.04 -7.40
N ALA A 246 14.62 22.35 -6.85
CA ALA A 246 14.53 23.06 -5.59
C ALA A 246 14.69 22.04 -4.47
N ILE A 247 15.56 22.36 -3.51
CA ILE A 247 15.70 21.57 -2.29
C ILE A 247 15.30 22.40 -1.10
N SER A 248 14.61 21.74 -0.16
CA SER A 248 14.46 22.21 1.20
C SER A 248 15.44 21.42 2.06
N ARG A 249 16.49 22.10 2.54
CA ARG A 249 17.55 21.51 3.36
C ARG A 249 17.32 21.89 4.81
N VAL A 250 17.33 20.88 5.68
CA VAL A 250 17.44 21.05 7.13
C VAL A 250 18.81 20.54 7.56
N ALA A 251 19.59 21.42 8.14
CA ALA A 251 20.96 21.19 8.58
C ALA A 251 21.31 22.18 9.70
N GLY A 252 22.60 22.24 10.07
CA GLY A 252 23.12 23.20 11.05
C GLY A 252 22.76 24.67 10.77
N GLU A 253 23.00 25.50 11.78
CA GLU A 253 22.71 26.93 11.74
C GLU A 253 23.44 27.61 10.56
N GLY A 254 22.67 28.28 9.68
CA GLY A 254 23.19 28.91 8.47
C GLY A 254 23.06 28.08 7.18
N ASP A 255 23.03 26.75 7.28
CA ASP A 255 22.91 25.84 6.12
C ASP A 255 21.48 25.34 5.87
N SER A 256 20.59 25.50 6.85
CA SER A 256 19.14 25.31 6.63
C SER A 256 18.57 26.36 5.67
N GLY A 257 17.79 25.93 4.68
CA GLY A 257 17.21 26.84 3.70
C GLY A 257 16.62 26.19 2.45
N ILE A 258 16.11 27.04 1.57
CA ILE A 258 15.64 26.66 0.23
C ILE A 258 16.74 26.99 -0.78
N TYR A 259 17.13 26.00 -1.59
CA TYR A 259 18.19 26.14 -2.59
C TYR A 259 17.72 25.68 -3.97
N LEU A 260 18.34 26.20 -5.01
CA LEU A 260 18.26 25.66 -6.37
C LEU A 260 19.56 24.94 -6.72
N VAL A 261 19.42 23.75 -7.30
CA VAL A 261 20.52 22.89 -7.74
C VAL A 261 20.31 22.53 -9.21
N PRO A 262 21.32 22.69 -10.10
CA PRO A 262 21.24 22.19 -11.46
C PRO A 262 21.16 20.65 -11.48
N PRO A 263 20.30 20.03 -12.32
CA PRO A 263 20.12 18.57 -12.35
C PRO A 263 21.35 17.82 -12.89
N THR A 264 22.29 18.52 -13.54
CA THR A 264 23.57 17.98 -14.01
C THR A 264 24.71 18.16 -13.02
N GLY A 265 24.44 18.75 -11.85
CA GLY A 265 25.44 19.17 -10.87
C GLY A 265 25.95 20.60 -11.14
N GLY A 266 26.58 21.20 -10.13
CA GLY A 266 27.07 22.57 -10.18
C GLY A 266 26.90 23.30 -8.85
N PRO A 267 27.09 24.64 -8.82
CA PRO A 267 26.94 25.41 -7.59
C PRO A 267 25.48 25.47 -7.15
N GLU A 268 25.27 25.35 -5.85
CA GLU A 268 23.96 25.53 -5.22
C GLU A 268 23.67 27.02 -5.02
N ARG A 269 22.45 27.46 -5.29
CA ARG A 269 22.00 28.83 -5.05
C ARG A 269 20.96 28.87 -3.94
N LYS A 270 21.30 29.44 -2.79
CA LYS A 270 20.33 29.70 -1.71
C LYS A 270 19.34 30.78 -2.12
N LEU A 271 18.05 30.50 -1.98
CA LEU A 271 16.95 31.44 -2.25
C LEU A 271 16.41 32.06 -0.97
N ALA A 272 16.27 31.27 0.09
CA ALA A 272 15.70 31.69 1.36
C ALA A 272 16.31 30.90 2.53
N ALA A 273 16.37 31.52 3.71
CA ALA A 273 16.62 30.81 4.96
C ALA A 273 15.36 30.08 5.43
N ARG A 274 15.54 29.02 6.22
CA ARG A 274 14.48 28.21 6.83
C ARG A 274 14.90 27.80 8.25
N GLY A 275 13.95 27.57 9.15
CA GLY A 275 14.22 26.97 10.46
C GLY A 275 14.73 25.53 10.41
N VAL A 276 15.40 25.11 11.49
CA VAL A 276 16.10 23.81 11.63
C VAL A 276 15.14 22.63 11.96
N GLY A 277 13.84 22.86 12.03
CA GLY A 277 12.87 21.78 12.33
C GLY A 277 12.39 21.01 11.09
N THR A 278 12.12 19.71 11.29
CA THR A 278 11.62 18.77 10.28
C THR A 278 10.21 18.30 10.64
N ASN A 279 9.36 18.03 9.65
CA ASN A 279 8.08 17.36 9.86
C ASN A 279 8.04 15.92 9.35
N TYR A 280 9.13 15.44 8.73
CA TYR A 280 9.22 14.20 7.93
C TYR A 280 8.21 14.21 6.75
N GLY A 281 8.65 13.75 5.58
CA GLY A 281 7.86 13.86 4.33
C GLY A 281 8.42 14.86 3.31
N ASN A 282 7.66 15.05 2.21
CA ASN A 282 7.98 15.99 1.12
C ASN A 282 7.61 17.44 1.48
N GLU A 283 8.55 18.23 1.99
CA GLU A 283 8.25 19.56 2.54
C GLU A 283 8.24 20.70 1.51
N ILE A 284 8.39 20.39 0.22
CA ILE A 284 8.46 21.38 -0.86
C ILE A 284 7.77 20.88 -2.13
N SER A 285 7.08 21.76 -2.85
CA SER A 285 6.48 21.48 -4.16
C SER A 285 6.54 22.69 -5.07
N TRP A 286 6.84 22.44 -6.35
CA TRP A 286 6.93 23.48 -7.37
C TRP A 286 5.57 23.66 -8.06
N SER A 287 5.14 24.90 -8.19
CA SER A 287 3.97 25.25 -8.99
C SER A 287 4.16 24.84 -10.46
N PRO A 288 3.12 24.30 -11.14
CA PRO A 288 3.25 23.86 -12.54
C PRO A 288 3.59 24.97 -13.54
N ASP A 289 3.30 26.23 -13.21
CA ASP A 289 3.65 27.39 -14.03
C ASP A 289 5.10 27.87 -13.81
N GLY A 290 5.80 27.26 -12.86
CA GLY A 290 7.20 27.53 -12.57
C GLY A 290 7.46 28.77 -11.70
N LYS A 291 6.43 29.48 -11.22
CA LYS A 291 6.60 30.81 -10.59
C LYS A 291 6.75 30.78 -9.07
N PHE A 292 6.22 29.75 -8.44
CA PHE A 292 6.13 29.62 -6.99
C PHE A 292 6.67 28.29 -6.48
N LEU A 293 7.25 28.32 -5.28
CA LEU A 293 7.52 27.15 -4.45
C LEU A 293 6.60 27.17 -3.23
N ALA A 294 5.83 26.10 -3.01
CA ALA A 294 5.15 25.86 -1.74
C ALA A 294 6.10 25.10 -0.82
N TYR A 295 6.27 25.55 0.43
CA TYR A 295 7.13 24.87 1.39
C TYR A 295 6.67 25.04 2.83
N ILE A 296 7.13 24.15 3.72
CA ILE A 296 6.89 24.22 5.16
C ILE A 296 8.09 24.85 5.87
N ASP A 297 7.84 25.78 6.80
CA ASP A 297 8.88 26.36 7.66
C ASP A 297 8.61 26.06 9.15
N ALA A 298 9.60 25.45 9.80
CA ALA A 298 9.53 25.03 11.19
C ALA A 298 9.84 26.16 12.19
N ALA A 299 10.50 27.24 11.77
CA ALA A 299 10.75 28.39 12.66
C ALA A 299 9.45 29.04 13.14
N GLU A 300 8.36 28.88 12.39
CA GLU A 300 7.06 29.46 12.66
C GLU A 300 5.99 28.40 12.86
N THR A 301 6.22 27.36 13.67
CA THR A 301 5.23 26.30 14.00
C THR A 301 4.76 25.47 12.79
N LEU A 302 5.68 25.08 11.89
CA LEU A 302 5.39 24.20 10.73
C LEU A 302 4.26 24.77 9.84
N LYS A 303 4.40 26.05 9.48
CA LYS A 303 3.44 26.77 8.63
C LYS A 303 3.76 26.62 7.15
N LEU A 304 2.73 26.78 6.32
CA LEU A 304 2.79 26.73 4.87
C LEU A 304 3.07 28.11 4.25
N PHE A 305 4.06 28.18 3.36
CA PHE A 305 4.46 29.39 2.65
C PHE A 305 4.50 29.18 1.14
N LEU A 306 4.27 30.27 0.41
CA LEU A 306 4.58 30.41 -1.02
C LEU A 306 5.75 31.36 -1.18
N LEU A 307 6.82 30.90 -1.83
CA LEU A 307 7.95 31.72 -2.26
C LEU A 307 7.80 32.05 -3.74
N SER A 308 7.73 33.35 -4.07
CA SER A 308 7.82 33.85 -5.44
C SER A 308 9.26 33.72 -5.94
N LEU A 309 9.47 33.10 -7.11
CA LEU A 309 10.81 32.93 -7.68
C LEU A 309 11.31 34.18 -8.42
N ASP A 310 10.41 35.08 -8.80
CA ASP A 310 10.76 36.34 -9.45
C ASP A 310 11.19 37.41 -8.43
N THR A 311 10.45 37.52 -7.32
CA THR A 311 10.65 38.58 -6.32
C THR A 311 11.36 38.10 -5.05
N LEU A 312 11.43 36.78 -4.83
CA LEU A 312 11.87 36.14 -3.58
C LEU A 312 11.03 36.54 -2.35
N GLU A 313 9.85 37.11 -2.57
CA GLU A 313 8.91 37.41 -1.50
C GLU A 313 8.20 36.13 -1.04
N ARG A 314 8.12 35.96 0.29
CA ARG A 314 7.40 34.86 0.92
C ARG A 314 6.01 35.32 1.39
N THR A 315 4.97 34.58 1.01
CA THR A 315 3.59 34.81 1.45
C THR A 315 3.11 33.60 2.24
N GLN A 316 2.61 33.83 3.45
CA GLN A 316 2.06 32.75 4.28
C GLN A 316 0.66 32.36 3.78
N ILE A 317 0.40 31.06 3.61
CA ILE A 317 -0.96 30.53 3.49
C ILE A 317 -1.41 30.14 4.89
N GLN A 318 -2.55 30.65 5.34
CA GLN A 318 -3.10 30.23 6.63
C GLN A 318 -3.72 28.83 6.48
N PRO A 319 -3.14 27.77 7.11
CA PRO A 319 -3.56 26.40 6.87
C PRO A 319 -4.78 25.99 7.71
N ASN A 320 -5.17 26.82 8.69
CA ASN A 320 -6.23 26.56 9.67
C ASN A 320 -6.03 25.25 10.47
N CYS A 321 -4.79 24.88 10.76
CA CYS A 321 -4.42 23.73 11.58
C CYS A 321 -3.13 23.98 12.36
N GLY A 322 -2.83 23.10 13.32
CA GLY A 322 -1.66 23.23 14.21
C GLY A 322 -0.33 23.09 13.46
N HIS A 323 -0.20 22.02 12.66
CA HIS A 323 1.00 21.77 11.85
C HIS A 323 0.61 21.39 10.43
N ALA A 324 1.13 22.10 9.43
CA ALA A 324 0.98 21.73 8.03
C ALA A 324 2.16 20.85 7.58
N ALA A 325 1.88 19.87 6.72
CA ALA A 325 2.91 19.02 6.13
C ALA A 325 2.60 18.70 4.66
N THR A 326 3.64 18.22 3.98
CA THR A 326 3.55 17.61 2.65
C THR A 326 2.80 18.44 1.59
N PRO A 327 3.11 19.75 1.40
CA PRO A 327 2.41 20.55 0.42
C PRO A 327 2.67 20.03 -1.00
N THR A 328 1.62 19.86 -1.80
CA THR A 328 1.76 19.33 -3.16
C THR A 328 0.79 20.01 -4.13
N PHE A 329 1.35 20.69 -5.13
CA PHE A 329 0.56 21.27 -6.23
C PHE A 329 -0.04 20.18 -7.12
N SER A 330 -1.25 20.41 -7.60
CA SER A 330 -1.87 19.55 -8.60
C SER A 330 -1.22 19.76 -9.99
N PRO A 331 -1.13 18.75 -10.86
CA PRO A 331 -0.40 18.80 -12.13
C PRO A 331 -0.73 19.98 -13.07
N ARG A 332 -1.97 20.50 -13.03
CA ARG A 332 -2.43 21.62 -13.86
C ARG A 332 -2.51 22.94 -13.09
N GLY A 333 -2.13 22.95 -11.81
CA GLY A 333 -2.16 24.15 -10.97
C GLY A 333 -3.58 24.57 -10.59
N THR A 334 -4.53 23.63 -10.58
CA THR A 334 -5.89 23.88 -10.12
C THR A 334 -5.96 23.97 -8.59
N PHE A 335 -5.16 23.14 -7.91
CA PHE A 335 -5.18 22.97 -6.46
C PHE A 335 -3.78 22.95 -5.85
N LEU A 336 -3.72 23.29 -4.57
CA LEU A 336 -2.63 22.96 -3.66
C LEU A 336 -3.21 22.11 -2.53
N ALA A 337 -2.65 20.93 -2.30
CA ALA A 337 -3.01 20.07 -1.17
C ALA A 337 -1.95 20.10 -0.08
N TRP A 338 -2.34 19.88 1.17
CA TRP A 338 -1.43 19.63 2.29
C TRP A 338 -2.11 18.75 3.34
N SER A 339 -1.32 18.07 4.17
CA SER A 339 -1.84 17.42 5.36
C SER A 339 -1.75 18.37 6.56
N CYS A 340 -2.74 18.28 7.43
CA CYS A 340 -2.83 19.03 8.67
C CYS A 340 -2.76 18.04 9.83
N ARG A 341 -1.76 18.20 10.68
CA ARG A 341 -1.60 17.42 11.91
C ARG A 341 -2.23 18.17 13.08
N ASP A 342 -3.21 17.53 13.69
CA ASP A 342 -3.89 18.02 14.89
C ASP A 342 -3.28 17.37 16.14
N THR A 343 -3.49 17.98 17.31
CA THR A 343 -2.90 17.51 18.58
C THR A 343 -3.40 16.14 19.06
N GLU A 344 -4.48 15.62 18.47
CA GLU A 344 -5.09 14.33 18.80
C GLU A 344 -4.57 13.16 17.92
N SER A 345 -3.39 13.29 17.31
CA SER A 345 -2.83 12.30 16.37
C SER A 345 -3.73 12.03 15.14
N ARG A 346 -4.52 13.04 14.75
CA ARG A 346 -5.33 13.00 13.54
C ARG A 346 -4.65 13.81 12.44
N SER A 347 -4.61 13.25 11.23
CA SER A 347 -4.24 13.98 10.02
C SER A 347 -5.45 14.28 9.17
N SER A 348 -5.59 15.54 8.77
CA SER A 348 -6.64 16.01 7.87
C SER A 348 -6.04 16.40 6.53
N LEU A 349 -6.62 15.95 5.43
CA LEU A 349 -6.20 16.33 4.09
C LEU A 349 -6.96 17.59 3.68
N MET A 350 -6.22 18.66 3.39
CA MET A 350 -6.74 19.97 3.06
C MET A 350 -6.45 20.31 1.61
N LEU A 351 -7.36 21.07 0.99
CA LEU A 351 -7.25 21.53 -0.39
C LEU A 351 -7.49 23.04 -0.49
N LEU A 352 -6.64 23.74 -1.23
CA LEU A 352 -6.83 25.12 -1.66
C LEU A 352 -7.05 25.14 -3.17
N ARG A 353 -8.18 25.68 -3.63
CA ARG A 353 -8.38 25.99 -5.04
C ARG A 353 -7.71 27.33 -5.36
N LEU A 354 -6.74 27.32 -6.27
CA LEU A 354 -5.89 28.49 -6.52
C LEU A 354 -6.62 29.64 -7.26
N LYS A 355 -7.65 29.32 -8.05
CA LYS A 355 -8.41 30.32 -8.82
C LYS A 355 -9.19 31.31 -7.95
N ASP A 356 -9.81 30.83 -6.88
CA ASP A 356 -10.74 31.61 -6.04
C ASP A 356 -10.32 31.65 -4.56
N GLY A 357 -9.22 30.99 -4.19
CA GLY A 357 -8.73 30.93 -2.81
C GLY A 357 -9.57 30.06 -1.88
N ARG A 358 -10.53 29.27 -2.41
CA ARG A 358 -11.43 28.48 -1.57
C ARG A 358 -10.69 27.28 -0.96
N GLN A 359 -10.64 27.24 0.37
CA GLN A 359 -10.15 26.09 1.12
C GLN A 359 -11.27 25.08 1.41
N THR A 360 -10.97 23.79 1.27
CA THR A 360 -11.88 22.69 1.58
C THR A 360 -11.16 21.60 2.33
N HIS A 361 -11.76 21.14 3.43
CA HIS A 361 -11.38 19.89 4.10
C HIS A 361 -11.87 18.71 3.25
N LEU A 362 -10.98 17.76 2.98
CA LEU A 362 -11.29 16.60 2.15
C LEU A 362 -11.67 15.39 3.00
N LEU A 363 -10.82 15.03 3.97
CA LEU A 363 -11.05 13.92 4.90
C LEU A 363 -10.14 14.04 6.13
N SER A 364 -10.44 13.28 7.18
CA SER A 364 -9.57 13.13 8.37
C SER A 364 -9.30 11.66 8.67
N ARG A 365 -8.10 11.36 9.19
CA ARG A 365 -7.65 10.02 9.56
C ARG A 365 -6.90 10.01 10.90
N PRO A 366 -6.91 8.88 11.64
CA PRO A 366 -6.31 8.76 12.97
C PRO A 366 -4.80 8.41 12.97
N ASP A 367 -4.03 8.85 11.96
CA ASP A 367 -2.57 8.64 11.86
C ASP A 367 -1.95 9.69 10.92
N GLU A 368 -0.62 9.72 10.80
CA GLU A 368 0.15 10.64 9.95
C GLU A 368 0.01 10.34 8.46
N ILE A 369 -0.12 11.41 7.66
CA ILE A 369 -0.01 11.36 6.21
C ILE A 369 1.37 11.92 5.83
N LEU A 370 2.26 11.05 5.32
CA LEU A 370 3.68 11.37 5.10
C LEU A 370 4.01 11.79 3.66
N GLY A 371 3.19 11.37 2.69
CA GLY A 371 3.39 11.69 1.27
C GLY A 371 2.05 11.86 0.57
N LEU A 372 2.02 12.77 -0.40
CA LEU A 372 0.85 13.09 -1.22
C LEU A 372 1.23 13.15 -2.70
N ALA A 373 0.41 12.55 -3.56
CA ALA A 373 0.56 12.57 -5.00
C ALA A 373 -0.80 12.69 -5.69
N TRP A 374 -0.86 13.47 -6.77
CA TRP A 374 -2.08 13.70 -7.54
C TRP A 374 -2.15 12.76 -8.74
N SER A 375 -3.35 12.28 -9.06
CA SER A 375 -3.61 11.66 -10.35
C SER A 375 -3.45 12.67 -11.48
N SER A 376 -3.09 12.20 -12.68
CA SER A 376 -2.85 13.05 -13.85
C SER A 376 -4.07 13.88 -14.29
N ASP A 377 -5.27 13.42 -13.94
CA ASP A 377 -6.55 14.07 -14.21
C ASP A 377 -7.04 15.03 -13.10
N GLU A 378 -6.30 15.14 -11.99
CA GLU A 378 -6.63 15.93 -10.79
C GLU A 378 -7.95 15.53 -10.10
N ARG A 379 -8.41 14.29 -10.27
CA ARG A 379 -9.64 13.79 -9.65
C ARG A 379 -9.41 12.92 -8.42
N ARG A 380 -8.17 12.48 -8.20
CA ARG A 380 -7.78 11.60 -7.10
C ARG A 380 -6.47 12.02 -6.48
N ILE A 381 -6.31 11.62 -5.23
CA ILE A 381 -5.09 11.81 -4.45
C ILE A 381 -4.71 10.45 -3.91
N VAL A 382 -3.46 10.05 -4.15
CA VAL A 382 -2.81 8.95 -3.45
C VAL A 382 -1.96 9.53 -2.34
N PHE A 383 -2.03 8.88 -1.19
CA PHE A 383 -1.30 9.29 -0.01
C PHE A 383 -0.83 8.09 0.79
N SER A 384 0.29 8.25 1.48
CA SER A 384 0.77 7.24 2.42
C SER A 384 0.11 7.45 3.77
N PHE A 385 -0.38 6.36 4.35
CA PHE A 385 -1.07 6.35 5.64
C PHE A 385 -0.97 4.94 6.23
N GLN A 386 -0.58 4.83 7.51
CA GLN A 386 -0.42 3.54 8.20
C GLN A 386 0.47 2.54 7.44
N SER A 387 1.64 3.00 6.96
CA SER A 387 2.58 2.18 6.19
C SER A 387 1.96 1.51 4.96
N ALA A 388 1.01 2.17 4.30
CA ALA A 388 0.41 1.70 3.07
C ALA A 388 0.04 2.88 2.16
N LEU A 389 -0.19 2.58 0.89
CA LEU A 389 -0.73 3.55 -0.07
C LEU A 389 -2.25 3.49 -0.08
N TRP A 390 -2.87 4.66 0.08
CA TRP A 390 -4.31 4.83 0.02
C TRP A 390 -4.66 5.83 -1.07
N GLU A 391 -5.80 5.61 -1.72
CA GLU A 391 -6.35 6.50 -2.74
C GLU A 391 -7.73 6.98 -2.32
N THR A 392 -8.00 8.26 -2.57
CA THR A 392 -9.33 8.87 -2.43
C THR A 392 -9.70 9.69 -3.66
N SER A 393 -11.00 9.83 -3.93
CA SER A 393 -11.52 10.71 -4.97
C SER A 393 -12.02 12.03 -4.40
N LEU A 394 -11.78 13.13 -5.12
CA LEU A 394 -12.34 14.44 -4.76
C LEU A 394 -13.88 14.46 -4.79
N ALA A 395 -14.52 13.59 -5.57
CA ALA A 395 -15.98 13.51 -5.66
C ALA A 395 -16.62 12.73 -4.51
N ARG A 396 -15.89 11.74 -3.96
CA ARG A 396 -16.33 10.87 -2.86
C ARG A 396 -15.16 10.64 -1.90
N PRO A 397 -14.81 11.61 -1.05
CA PRO A 397 -13.61 11.54 -0.22
C PRO A 397 -13.60 10.39 0.79
N ASP A 398 -14.78 9.97 1.22
CA ASP A 398 -14.98 8.87 2.16
C ASP A 398 -14.82 7.49 1.52
N ASP A 399 -14.85 7.41 0.18
CA ASP A 399 -14.62 6.17 -0.58
C ASP A 399 -13.11 5.95 -0.71
N LEU A 400 -12.53 5.37 0.35
CA LEU A 400 -11.09 5.16 0.47
C LEU A 400 -10.71 3.76 0.02
N GLU A 401 -9.76 3.68 -0.91
CA GLU A 401 -9.21 2.42 -1.42
C GLU A 401 -7.76 2.25 -0.94
N ILE A 402 -7.42 1.07 -0.40
CA ILE A 402 -6.03 0.70 -0.19
C ILE A 402 -5.47 0.12 -1.49
N LEU A 403 -4.27 0.56 -1.90
CA LEU A 403 -3.59 -0.08 -3.02
C LEU A 403 -3.00 -1.42 -2.54
N PRO A 404 -3.12 -2.51 -3.32
CA PRO A 404 -2.62 -3.83 -2.92
C PRO A 404 -1.08 -3.95 -2.97
N ILE A 405 -0.38 -2.83 -3.14
CA ILE A 405 1.07 -2.68 -3.21
C ILE A 405 1.49 -1.42 -2.46
N GLY A 406 2.79 -1.23 -2.26
CA GLY A 406 3.29 -0.07 -1.52
C GLY A 406 3.11 -0.22 -0.01
N HIS A 407 3.30 -1.43 0.51
CA HIS A 407 3.50 -1.67 1.93
C HIS A 407 4.76 -0.95 2.41
N ASP A 408 4.72 -0.42 3.62
CA ASP A 408 5.77 0.40 4.24
C ASP A 408 6.13 1.65 3.40
N ALA A 409 5.15 2.19 2.68
CA ALA A 409 5.34 3.40 1.88
C ALA A 409 5.31 4.68 2.73
N SER A 410 6.20 5.62 2.41
CA SER A 410 6.23 6.96 3.00
C SER A 410 6.14 8.05 1.92
N ASP A 411 7.25 8.61 1.45
CA ASP A 411 7.27 9.74 0.53
C ASP A 411 6.84 9.32 -0.87
N LEU A 412 6.06 10.17 -1.55
CA LEU A 412 5.44 9.86 -2.85
C LEU A 412 5.70 10.95 -3.88
N ALA A 413 5.83 10.56 -5.15
CA ALA A 413 5.78 11.47 -6.29
C ALA A 413 5.05 10.85 -7.48
N ALA A 414 4.07 11.57 -8.02
CA ALA A 414 3.43 11.21 -9.28
C ALA A 414 4.33 11.62 -10.46
N ARG A 415 4.33 10.82 -11.52
CA ARG A 415 5.00 11.16 -12.77
C ARG A 415 4.19 12.26 -13.48
N PRO A 416 4.78 13.44 -13.79
CA PRO A 416 4.03 14.56 -14.39
C PRO A 416 3.44 14.25 -15.77
N SER A 417 4.17 13.48 -16.58
CA SER A 417 3.83 13.16 -17.97
C SER A 417 3.61 11.64 -18.14
N GLY A 418 2.41 11.18 -17.80
CA GLY A 418 1.95 9.81 -18.09
C GLY A 418 1.65 8.99 -16.84
N GLN A 419 1.84 7.68 -16.97
CA GLN A 419 1.61 6.72 -15.89
C GLN A 419 2.87 6.54 -15.06
N GLY A 420 2.71 6.54 -13.74
CA GLY A 420 3.83 6.39 -12.83
C GLY A 420 3.60 6.99 -11.46
N LEU A 421 3.89 6.21 -10.42
CA LEU A 421 4.05 6.71 -9.05
C LEU A 421 5.38 6.19 -8.51
N ALA A 422 6.26 7.07 -8.06
CA ALA A 422 7.40 6.69 -7.24
C ALA A 422 7.02 6.80 -5.76
N TYR A 423 7.52 5.87 -4.96
CA TYR A 423 7.35 5.92 -3.51
C TYR A 423 8.58 5.37 -2.80
N VAL A 424 8.88 5.91 -1.62
CA VAL A 424 9.88 5.33 -0.72
C VAL A 424 9.25 4.17 0.01
N GLN A 425 9.89 3.01 -0.05
CA GLN A 425 9.51 1.82 0.71
C GLN A 425 10.54 1.60 1.82
N GLY A 426 10.09 1.70 3.07
CA GLY A 426 10.89 1.28 4.21
C GLY A 426 11.02 -0.24 4.27
N SER A 427 12.20 -0.72 4.63
CA SER A 427 12.44 -2.12 4.99
C SER A 427 13.09 -2.14 6.37
N THR A 428 12.25 -2.26 7.40
CA THR A 428 12.74 -2.50 8.77
C THR A 428 12.66 -3.99 9.06
N ASN A 429 13.82 -4.61 9.26
CA ASN A 429 13.90 -5.98 9.73
C ASN A 429 13.85 -5.97 11.26
N VAL A 430 12.68 -6.32 11.80
CA VAL A 430 12.48 -6.53 13.23
C VAL A 430 12.27 -8.01 13.46
N ASN A 431 13.02 -8.59 14.38
CA ASN A 431 12.83 -9.98 14.79
C ASN A 431 12.48 -10.06 16.26
N ILE A 432 11.79 -11.14 16.64
CA ILE A 432 11.55 -11.47 18.04
C ILE A 432 12.78 -12.20 18.58
N TRP A 433 13.32 -11.68 19.67
CA TRP A 433 14.42 -12.24 20.42
C TRP A 433 13.92 -12.86 21.72
N ARG A 434 14.58 -13.94 22.11
CA ARG A 434 14.38 -14.61 23.39
C ARG A 434 15.58 -14.31 24.29
N LEU A 435 15.31 -13.83 25.49
CA LEU A 435 16.28 -13.69 26.56
C LEU A 435 16.06 -14.80 27.59
N ASP A 436 17.05 -15.67 27.76
CA ASP A 436 17.05 -16.71 28.79
C ASP A 436 17.47 -16.08 30.14
N LEU A 437 16.50 -15.93 31.05
CA LEU A 437 16.65 -15.19 32.31
C LEU A 437 17.42 -15.99 33.37
N LEU A 438 17.40 -17.31 33.30
CA LEU A 438 18.10 -18.19 34.24
C LEU A 438 19.55 -18.47 33.84
N ALA A 439 19.97 -18.09 32.63
CA ALA A 439 21.36 -18.24 32.20
C ALA A 439 22.27 -17.26 32.97
N SER A 440 23.52 -17.65 33.22
CA SER A 440 24.52 -16.82 33.90
C SER A 440 25.80 -16.75 33.07
N PRO A 441 26.04 -15.63 32.33
CA PRO A 441 25.18 -14.46 32.20
C PRO A 441 23.93 -14.73 31.33
N PRO A 442 22.87 -13.89 31.45
CA PRO A 442 21.70 -13.99 30.58
C PRO A 442 22.10 -14.01 29.10
N GLN A 443 21.43 -14.86 28.32
CA GLN A 443 21.75 -15.07 26.90
C GLN A 443 20.55 -14.67 26.04
N ALA A 444 20.80 -13.81 25.04
CA ALA A 444 19.81 -13.44 24.05
C ALA A 444 20.05 -14.20 22.75
N ARG A 445 18.98 -14.73 22.14
CA ARG A 445 19.04 -15.34 20.81
C ARG A 445 17.83 -14.98 19.98
N LYS A 446 18.03 -14.82 18.67
CA LYS A 446 16.94 -14.65 17.71
C LYS A 446 16.06 -15.88 17.70
N LEU A 447 14.74 -15.69 17.72
CA LEU A 447 13.77 -16.79 17.84
C LEU A 447 13.02 -17.03 16.53
N ALA A 448 12.14 -16.11 16.14
CA ALA A 448 11.43 -16.14 14.87
C ALA A 448 12.18 -15.21 13.91
N ALA A 449 12.99 -15.77 13.02
CA ALA A 449 13.80 -15.00 12.07
C ALA A 449 13.04 -14.78 10.76
N SER A 450 12.99 -13.53 10.29
CA SER A 450 12.40 -13.12 9.02
C SER A 450 13.24 -12.03 8.36
N SER A 451 13.01 -11.80 7.08
CA SER A 451 13.47 -10.61 6.38
C SER A 451 12.51 -9.41 6.54
N ARG A 452 11.39 -9.59 7.25
CA ARG A 452 10.34 -8.59 7.47
C ARG A 452 10.10 -8.33 8.95
N GLU A 453 9.21 -7.39 9.26
CA GLU A 453 8.85 -6.98 10.62
C GLU A 453 8.14 -8.11 11.37
N GLN A 454 8.55 -8.31 12.62
CA GLN A 454 7.91 -9.14 13.63
C GLN A 454 7.90 -8.42 14.98
N SER A 455 6.73 -8.25 15.57
CA SER A 455 6.52 -7.45 16.77
C SER A 455 5.38 -7.98 17.65
N SER A 456 5.10 -7.31 18.76
CA SER A 456 4.00 -7.62 19.69
C SER A 456 3.89 -9.09 20.10
N PRO A 457 4.98 -9.75 20.54
CA PRO A 457 4.91 -11.15 20.92
C PRO A 457 4.06 -11.35 22.18
N ASP A 458 3.42 -12.51 22.27
CA ASP A 458 2.85 -13.04 23.51
C ASP A 458 3.12 -14.56 23.62
N ILE A 459 3.23 -15.05 24.86
CA ILE A 459 3.62 -16.43 25.16
C ILE A 459 2.38 -17.21 25.61
N SER A 460 2.18 -18.41 25.07
CA SER A 460 1.08 -19.28 25.52
C SER A 460 1.22 -19.62 27.02
N PRO A 461 0.13 -19.86 27.76
CA PRO A 461 0.18 -20.09 29.21
C PRO A 461 1.05 -21.28 29.64
N ASP A 462 1.22 -22.27 28.75
CA ASP A 462 2.06 -23.45 28.93
C ASP A 462 3.52 -23.23 28.47
N GLY A 463 3.83 -22.07 27.87
CA GLY A 463 5.14 -21.70 27.34
C GLY A 463 5.55 -22.47 26.09
N SER A 464 4.67 -23.23 25.45
CA SER A 464 5.00 -24.08 24.30
C SER A 464 4.93 -23.36 22.95
N LYS A 465 4.17 -22.26 22.87
CA LYS A 465 3.92 -21.48 21.66
C LYS A 465 4.05 -19.99 21.90
N ILE A 466 4.19 -19.25 20.80
CA ILE A 466 4.20 -17.80 20.76
C ILE A 466 3.21 -17.32 19.71
N ALA A 467 2.52 -16.23 19.99
CA ALA A 467 1.74 -15.47 19.00
C ALA A 467 2.43 -14.12 18.78
N PHE A 468 2.41 -13.62 17.56
CA PHE A 468 3.08 -12.37 17.20
C PHE A 468 2.50 -11.74 15.93
N GLU A 469 2.77 -10.45 15.74
CA GLU A 469 2.52 -9.76 14.49
C GLU A 469 3.64 -10.07 13.50
N SER A 470 3.30 -10.31 12.24
CA SER A 470 4.31 -10.32 11.17
C SER A 470 3.79 -9.75 9.87
N THR A 471 4.67 -9.03 9.16
CA THR A 471 4.42 -8.52 7.81
C THR A 471 4.87 -9.49 6.70
N GLN A 472 5.25 -10.73 7.03
CA GLN A 472 5.74 -11.75 6.08
C GLN A 472 4.83 -11.95 4.85
N SER A 473 3.51 -11.88 5.04
CA SER A 473 2.50 -12.00 3.97
C SER A 473 2.26 -10.70 3.18
N GLY A 474 3.00 -9.62 3.46
CA GLY A 474 2.90 -8.32 2.80
C GLY A 474 2.29 -7.23 3.68
N VAL A 475 1.34 -7.58 4.55
CA VAL A 475 0.76 -6.69 5.57
C VAL A 475 0.81 -7.34 6.94
N ARG A 476 0.55 -6.57 8.00
CA ARG A 476 0.50 -7.08 9.37
C ARG A 476 -0.63 -8.08 9.51
N GLU A 477 -0.27 -9.29 9.90
CA GLU A 477 -1.17 -10.39 10.23
C GLU A 477 -0.69 -11.05 11.52
N ILE A 478 -1.56 -11.85 12.14
CA ILE A 478 -1.22 -12.63 13.33
C ILE A 478 -0.63 -13.97 12.91
N TRP A 479 0.48 -14.33 13.53
CA TRP A 479 1.20 -15.57 13.33
C TRP A 479 1.38 -16.30 14.66
N VAL A 480 1.41 -17.63 14.59
CA VAL A 480 1.70 -18.51 15.72
C VAL A 480 2.88 -19.40 15.36
N ALA A 481 3.83 -19.54 16.27
CA ALA A 481 4.96 -20.45 16.14
C ALA A 481 5.15 -21.24 17.44
N ASN A 482 5.99 -22.29 17.39
CA ASN A 482 6.48 -22.92 18.60
C ASN A 482 7.39 -21.96 19.38
N ALA A 483 7.55 -22.18 20.69
CA ALA A 483 8.38 -21.34 21.56
C ALA A 483 9.89 -21.38 21.26
N ASP A 484 10.32 -22.21 20.32
CA ASP A 484 11.67 -22.19 19.74
C ASP A 484 11.78 -21.39 18.43
N GLY A 485 10.65 -20.84 17.93
CA GLY A 485 10.52 -20.09 16.69
C GLY A 485 10.18 -20.94 15.46
N SER A 486 10.13 -22.28 15.59
CA SER A 486 9.81 -23.19 14.49
C SER A 486 8.31 -23.23 14.17
N ASN A 487 7.95 -23.71 12.98
CA ASN A 487 6.57 -23.93 12.53
C ASN A 487 5.69 -22.67 12.63
N ALA A 488 6.23 -21.52 12.20
CA ALA A 488 5.45 -20.30 12.10
C ALA A 488 4.32 -20.47 11.07
N GLN A 489 3.09 -20.16 11.48
CA GLN A 489 1.88 -20.26 10.67
C GLN A 489 1.07 -18.96 10.78
N GLN A 490 0.62 -18.46 9.64
CA GLN A 490 -0.30 -17.33 9.56
C GLN A 490 -1.70 -17.80 9.98
N ILE A 491 -2.31 -17.12 10.95
CA ILE A 491 -3.65 -17.48 11.47
C ILE A 491 -4.75 -16.48 11.08
N THR A 492 -4.40 -15.34 10.48
CA THR A 492 -5.33 -14.33 9.95
C THR A 492 -4.98 -13.91 8.51
N ASP A 493 -5.97 -13.54 7.68
CA ASP A 493 -5.79 -12.98 6.32
C ASP A 493 -6.77 -11.82 6.10
N PHE A 494 -6.61 -10.75 6.89
CA PHE A 494 -7.45 -9.55 6.76
C PHE A 494 -7.02 -8.64 5.62
N ARG A 495 -5.76 -8.73 5.18
CA ARG A 495 -5.15 -7.88 4.14
C ARG A 495 -5.28 -6.39 4.48
N ASN A 496 -5.14 -6.09 5.76
CA ASN A 496 -5.26 -4.75 6.30
C ASN A 496 -3.99 -4.41 7.09
N PRO A 497 -3.42 -3.20 6.94
CA PRO A 497 -2.17 -2.82 7.61
C PRO A 497 -2.29 -2.74 9.13
N MET A 498 -3.51 -2.74 9.68
CA MET A 498 -3.80 -2.59 11.10
C MET A 498 -4.51 -3.81 11.66
N THR A 499 -3.79 -4.93 11.73
CA THR A 499 -4.18 -6.12 12.48
C THR A 499 -3.03 -6.47 13.40
N GLY A 500 -3.27 -6.53 14.72
CA GLY A 500 -2.18 -6.69 15.67
C GLY A 500 -2.56 -6.93 17.13
N THR A 501 -1.55 -6.77 17.97
CA THR A 501 -1.51 -6.93 19.43
C THR A 501 -2.08 -8.26 19.95
N PRO A 502 -1.62 -9.41 19.42
CA PRO A 502 -2.15 -10.70 19.84
C PRO A 502 -1.87 -10.96 21.33
N ARG A 503 -2.86 -11.53 22.02
CA ARG A 503 -2.78 -12.00 23.40
C ARG A 503 -3.45 -13.35 23.58
N TRP A 504 -2.71 -14.28 24.17
CA TRP A 504 -3.22 -15.58 24.57
C TRP A 504 -4.20 -15.46 25.72
N SER A 505 -5.31 -16.19 25.60
CA SER A 505 -6.19 -16.51 26.71
C SER A 505 -5.43 -17.28 27.79
N SER A 506 -5.85 -17.10 29.05
CA SER A 506 -5.23 -17.75 30.22
C SER A 506 -5.29 -19.29 30.19
N ASP A 507 -6.23 -19.86 29.43
CA ASP A 507 -6.36 -21.30 29.20
C ASP A 507 -5.69 -21.79 27.90
N GLY A 508 -5.15 -20.88 27.09
CA GLY A 508 -4.42 -21.18 25.86
C GLY A 508 -5.30 -21.61 24.68
N LYS A 509 -6.63 -21.48 24.75
CA LYS A 509 -7.53 -21.94 23.68
C LYS A 509 -7.82 -20.89 22.61
N LEU A 510 -7.67 -19.62 22.96
CA LEU A 510 -7.98 -18.49 22.10
C LEU A 510 -6.84 -17.47 22.11
N ILE A 511 -6.73 -16.73 21.00
CA ILE A 511 -5.94 -15.52 20.88
C ILE A 511 -6.90 -14.36 20.63
N ALA A 512 -6.84 -13.33 21.47
CA ALA A 512 -7.50 -12.05 21.21
C ALA A 512 -6.53 -11.11 20.50
N PHE A 513 -7.04 -10.29 19.58
CA PHE A 513 -6.25 -9.31 18.85
C PHE A 513 -7.16 -8.16 18.39
N ASP A 514 -6.59 -7.04 17.99
CA ASP A 514 -7.35 -5.94 17.40
C ASP A 514 -7.12 -5.85 15.88
N SER A 515 -8.15 -5.38 15.16
CA SER A 515 -8.04 -5.05 13.76
C SER A 515 -8.93 -3.87 13.40
N ARG A 516 -8.44 -3.02 12.49
CA ARG A 516 -9.21 -1.91 11.89
C ARG A 516 -9.84 -2.30 10.54
N VAL A 517 -10.00 -3.59 10.26
CA VAL A 517 -10.86 -4.04 9.15
C VAL A 517 -12.26 -3.46 9.31
N GLY A 518 -12.72 -2.74 8.29
CA GLY A 518 -13.99 -2.00 8.31
C GLY A 518 -13.87 -0.54 8.77
N GLY A 519 -12.66 -0.06 9.07
CA GLY A 519 -12.35 1.36 9.31
C GLY A 519 -12.18 1.77 10.77
N GLU A 520 -12.94 1.18 11.69
CA GLU A 520 -12.83 1.40 13.15
C GLU A 520 -12.13 0.21 13.83
N ALA A 521 -11.44 0.45 14.96
CA ALA A 521 -10.78 -0.62 15.70
C ALA A 521 -11.79 -1.54 16.39
N ASN A 522 -11.61 -2.84 16.21
CA ASN A 522 -12.46 -3.87 16.78
C ASN A 522 -11.63 -5.03 17.34
N LEU A 523 -12.14 -5.66 18.40
CA LEU A 523 -11.54 -6.84 18.98
C LEU A 523 -12.07 -8.11 18.29
N TYR A 524 -11.16 -9.03 18.04
CA TYR A 524 -11.43 -10.33 17.47
C TYR A 524 -10.80 -11.42 18.34
N VAL A 525 -11.39 -12.61 18.29
CA VAL A 525 -10.82 -13.83 18.87
C VAL A 525 -10.69 -14.91 17.81
N VAL A 526 -9.63 -15.71 17.89
CA VAL A 526 -9.35 -16.80 16.95
C VAL A 526 -8.72 -17.99 17.66
N ASP A 527 -8.94 -19.19 17.11
CA ASP A 527 -8.22 -20.40 17.55
C ASP A 527 -6.73 -20.30 17.14
N PRO A 528 -5.79 -20.64 18.03
CA PRO A 528 -4.36 -20.59 17.74
C PRO A 528 -3.89 -21.53 16.63
N ASN A 529 -4.69 -22.53 16.24
CA ASN A 529 -4.43 -23.41 15.11
C ASN A 529 -4.99 -22.84 13.79
N GLY A 530 -5.54 -21.61 13.82
CA GLY A 530 -6.19 -20.97 12.70
C GLY A 530 -7.70 -21.23 12.66
N GLY A 531 -8.38 -20.58 11.71
CA GLY A 531 -9.83 -20.62 11.59
C GLY A 531 -10.38 -19.28 11.14
N VAL A 532 -11.70 -19.11 11.21
CA VAL A 532 -12.35 -17.82 10.93
C VAL A 532 -12.30 -16.98 12.20
N PRO A 533 -11.65 -15.80 12.21
CA PRO A 533 -11.66 -14.93 13.37
C PRO A 533 -13.08 -14.42 13.66
N HIS A 534 -13.44 -14.39 14.94
CA HIS A 534 -14.74 -13.95 15.41
C HIS A 534 -14.64 -12.55 16.00
N LYS A 535 -15.36 -11.58 15.39
CA LYS A 535 -15.50 -10.23 15.94
C LYS A 535 -16.30 -10.27 17.23
N LEU A 536 -15.77 -9.70 18.31
CA LEU A 536 -16.50 -9.55 19.57
C LEU A 536 -17.56 -8.46 19.45
N SER A 537 -18.79 -8.76 19.88
CA SER A 537 -19.87 -7.79 19.94
C SER A 537 -19.78 -6.99 21.24
N ILE A 538 -19.29 -5.75 21.16
CA ILE A 538 -19.09 -4.86 22.30
C ILE A 538 -19.98 -3.62 22.11
N ASP A 539 -20.63 -3.12 23.16
CA ASP A 539 -21.44 -1.90 23.12
C ASP A 539 -20.63 -0.59 23.07
N ARG A 540 -19.40 -0.67 22.54
CA ARG A 540 -18.39 0.38 22.42
C ARG A 540 -17.70 0.26 21.06
N ARG A 541 -17.17 1.37 20.55
CA ARG A 541 -16.45 1.45 19.27
C ARG A 541 -14.99 1.81 19.49
N ASP A 542 -14.17 1.54 18.49
CA ASP A 542 -12.73 1.82 18.50
C ASP A 542 -12.00 1.18 19.68
N ASN A 543 -12.13 -0.14 19.77
CA ASN A 543 -11.56 -0.97 20.83
C ASN A 543 -10.26 -1.62 20.33
N GLU A 544 -9.14 -1.38 21.02
CA GLU A 544 -7.81 -1.87 20.62
C GLU A 544 -6.98 -2.42 21.80
N MET A 545 -5.86 -3.08 21.48
CA MET A 545 -4.86 -3.56 22.44
C MET A 545 -5.47 -4.44 23.55
N PRO A 546 -6.11 -5.58 23.20
CA PRO A 546 -6.73 -6.43 24.19
C PRO A 546 -5.70 -7.01 25.16
N SER A 547 -6.14 -7.41 26.35
CA SER A 547 -5.42 -8.34 27.24
C SER A 547 -6.39 -9.17 28.05
N TRP A 548 -6.01 -10.40 28.38
CA TRP A 548 -6.87 -11.30 29.13
C TRP A 548 -6.70 -11.11 30.63
N SER A 549 -7.81 -11.25 31.33
CA SER A 549 -7.79 -11.56 32.76
C SER A 549 -7.25 -12.98 33.00
N LYS A 550 -6.66 -13.15 34.18
CA LYS A 550 -6.03 -14.36 34.70
C LYS A 550 -7.03 -15.50 34.83
N ASP A 551 -8.26 -15.19 35.21
CA ASP A 551 -9.36 -16.16 35.26
C ASP A 551 -9.96 -16.47 33.88
N GLY A 552 -9.62 -15.67 32.85
CA GLY A 552 -10.13 -15.83 31.49
C GLY A 552 -11.60 -15.40 31.33
N ALA A 553 -12.17 -14.69 32.30
CA ALA A 553 -13.58 -14.25 32.28
C ALA A 553 -13.76 -12.86 31.64
N TRP A 554 -12.70 -12.07 31.55
CA TRP A 554 -12.68 -10.72 31.01
C TRP A 554 -11.55 -10.49 30.00
N ILE A 555 -11.81 -9.61 29.04
CA ILE A 555 -10.82 -9.00 28.16
C ILE A 555 -10.77 -7.49 28.48
N TYR A 556 -9.60 -7.00 28.88
CA TYR A 556 -9.30 -5.58 28.97
C TYR A 556 -8.95 -5.01 27.61
N PHE A 557 -9.26 -3.74 27.37
CA PHE A 557 -8.93 -3.06 26.11
C PHE A 557 -8.88 -1.54 26.29
N ILE A 558 -8.33 -0.86 25.29
CA ILE A 558 -8.26 0.60 25.21
C ILE A 558 -9.33 1.11 24.24
N ASP A 559 -10.08 2.14 24.66
CA ASP A 559 -10.86 2.97 23.74
C ASP A 559 -9.91 3.95 23.04
N ALA A 560 -9.65 3.73 21.75
CA ALA A 560 -8.68 4.49 20.97
C ALA A 560 -9.03 5.99 20.87
N ARG A 561 -10.30 6.38 21.06
CA ARG A 561 -10.74 7.79 20.94
C ARG A 561 -10.39 8.62 22.16
N HIS A 562 -10.54 8.03 23.34
CA HIS A 562 -10.35 8.74 24.61
C HIS A 562 -9.15 8.22 25.39
N SER A 563 -8.47 7.20 24.86
CA SER A 563 -7.41 6.44 25.53
C SER A 563 -7.86 5.99 26.92
N THR A 564 -9.06 5.44 27.09
CA THR A 564 -9.54 4.98 28.41
C THR A 564 -9.54 3.46 28.49
N VAL A 565 -9.38 2.91 29.70
CA VAL A 565 -9.29 1.45 29.91
C VAL A 565 -10.65 0.89 30.27
N TRP A 566 -11.04 -0.17 29.57
CA TRP A 566 -12.30 -0.88 29.74
C TRP A 566 -12.06 -2.38 29.87
N LYS A 567 -13.05 -3.10 30.36
CA LYS A 567 -13.14 -4.57 30.28
C LYS A 567 -14.49 -5.01 29.76
N VAL A 568 -14.52 -6.14 29.06
CA VAL A 568 -15.74 -6.78 28.56
C VAL A 568 -15.70 -8.28 28.87
N PRO A 569 -16.84 -8.96 29.07
CA PRO A 569 -16.85 -10.42 29.15
C PRO A 569 -16.24 -11.03 27.88
N THR A 570 -15.60 -12.19 27.99
CA THR A 570 -14.84 -12.80 26.87
C THR A 570 -15.69 -13.18 25.67
N ASN A 571 -17.00 -13.34 25.86
CA ASN A 571 -17.97 -13.58 24.80
C ASN A 571 -18.57 -12.28 24.22
N GLY A 572 -18.07 -11.10 24.63
CA GLY A 572 -18.64 -9.80 24.32
C GLY A 572 -19.79 -9.40 25.27
N GLY A 573 -20.45 -8.29 24.95
CA GLY A 573 -21.55 -7.72 25.71
C GLY A 573 -21.24 -6.31 26.22
N HIS A 574 -21.67 -6.03 27.44
CA HIS A 574 -21.54 -4.72 28.06
C HIS A 574 -20.13 -4.48 28.59
N ALA A 575 -19.50 -3.41 28.14
CA ALA A 575 -18.19 -3.00 28.62
C ALA A 575 -18.30 -2.19 29.92
N VAL A 576 -17.35 -2.41 30.84
CA VAL A 576 -17.23 -1.72 32.12
C VAL A 576 -15.92 -0.95 32.13
N GLN A 577 -15.98 0.33 32.49
CA GLN A 577 -14.79 1.17 32.58
C GLN A 577 -13.95 0.80 33.81
N ILE A 578 -12.65 0.64 33.63
CA ILE A 578 -11.67 0.39 34.71
C ILE A 578 -10.93 1.67 35.08
N ALA A 579 -10.58 2.48 34.08
CA ALA A 579 -9.88 3.74 34.31
C ALA A 579 -10.58 4.89 33.57
N GLY A 580 -10.95 5.91 34.33
CA GLY A 580 -11.67 7.10 33.86
C GLY A 580 -10.81 8.08 33.09
N ARG A 581 -9.52 8.12 33.43
CA ARG A 581 -8.54 9.05 32.86
C ARG A 581 -7.73 8.36 31.77
N ALA A 582 -7.27 9.17 30.82
CA ALA A 582 -6.43 8.72 29.71
C ALA A 582 -5.25 7.85 30.20
N ALA A 583 -5.06 6.73 29.54
CA ALA A 583 -4.07 5.71 29.78
C ALA A 583 -3.87 4.82 28.54
N SER A 584 -2.71 4.18 28.44
CA SER A 584 -2.39 3.21 27.39
C SER A 584 -2.03 1.87 28.03
N VAL A 585 -2.22 0.78 27.27
CA VAL A 585 -1.89 -0.61 27.62
C VAL A 585 -2.42 -1.06 28.99
N ALA A 586 -3.39 -1.96 29.02
CA ALA A 586 -3.83 -2.58 30.26
C ALA A 586 -3.30 -4.02 30.34
N ILE A 587 -2.59 -4.37 31.41
CA ILE A 587 -2.14 -5.76 31.66
C ILE A 587 -2.43 -6.11 33.11
N GLU A 588 -3.12 -7.23 33.33
CA GLU A 588 -3.40 -7.71 34.67
C GLU A 588 -2.13 -8.25 35.35
N SER A 589 -2.05 -8.01 36.65
CA SER A 589 -1.06 -8.59 37.55
C SER A 589 -1.13 -10.13 37.57
N PRO A 590 0.01 -10.82 37.76
CA PRO A 590 0.04 -12.28 37.85
C PRO A 590 -0.78 -12.88 39.01
N ASP A 591 -1.08 -12.10 40.05
CA ASP A 591 -1.96 -12.51 41.14
C ASP A 591 -3.46 -12.30 40.81
N GLY A 592 -3.79 -11.41 39.88
CA GLY A 592 -5.16 -11.07 39.48
C GLY A 592 -5.80 -9.99 40.37
N GLU A 593 -5.01 -9.32 41.22
CA GLU A 593 -5.54 -8.29 42.13
C GLU A 593 -5.64 -6.92 41.44
N TYR A 594 -4.65 -6.62 40.59
CA TYR A 594 -4.49 -5.33 39.93
C TYR A 594 -4.46 -5.42 38.41
N VAL A 595 -4.87 -4.33 37.76
CA VAL A 595 -4.61 -4.03 36.35
C VAL A 595 -3.61 -2.89 36.30
N TYR A 596 -2.45 -3.14 35.68
CA TYR A 596 -1.44 -2.12 35.44
C TYR A 596 -1.75 -1.34 34.15
N LEU A 597 -1.50 -0.04 34.17
CA LEU A 597 -1.74 0.88 33.06
C LEU A 597 -0.70 2.00 33.01
N VAL A 598 -0.44 2.55 31.83
CA VAL A 598 0.51 3.66 31.65
C VAL A 598 -0.25 4.97 31.57
N ARG A 599 0.20 5.96 32.33
CA ARG A 599 -0.32 7.34 32.28
C ARG A 599 0.78 8.33 32.62
N ASP A 600 0.89 9.40 31.83
CA ASP A 600 1.86 10.49 32.05
C ASP A 600 3.30 9.96 32.24
N LYS A 601 3.71 9.02 31.37
CA LYS A 601 4.99 8.28 31.44
C LYS A 601 5.21 7.48 32.74
N LYS A 602 4.19 7.27 33.56
CA LYS A 602 4.28 6.51 34.81
C LYS A 602 3.42 5.26 34.73
N LEU A 603 3.85 4.24 35.45
CA LEU A 603 3.05 3.04 35.65
C LEU A 603 2.09 3.25 36.83
N TRP A 604 0.82 2.94 36.61
CA TRP A 604 -0.25 2.97 37.59
C TRP A 604 -0.85 1.59 37.73
N ARG A 605 -1.56 1.35 38.83
CA ARG A 605 -2.36 0.16 39.05
C ARG A 605 -3.75 0.52 39.54
N ALA A 606 -4.74 -0.22 39.09
CA ALA A 606 -6.13 -0.14 39.55
C ALA A 606 -6.54 -1.53 40.05
N LYS A 607 -7.42 -1.62 41.05
CA LYS A 607 -8.05 -2.92 41.35
C LYS A 607 -8.90 -3.38 40.17
N THR A 608 -9.05 -4.68 40.01
CA THR A 608 -9.87 -5.28 38.94
C THR A 608 -11.36 -4.91 39.03
N ASP A 609 -11.82 -4.40 40.18
CA ASP A 609 -13.16 -3.85 40.41
C ASP A 609 -13.34 -2.38 39.96
N GLY A 610 -12.25 -1.70 39.57
CA GLY A 610 -12.26 -0.30 39.13
C GLY A 610 -12.01 0.74 40.24
N SER A 611 -11.56 0.37 41.45
CA SER A 611 -11.41 1.31 42.57
C SER A 611 -10.14 1.15 43.44
N PRO A 612 -9.58 2.25 43.99
CA PRO A 612 -9.05 3.40 43.28
C PRO A 612 -7.72 3.10 42.55
N GLU A 613 -7.40 3.96 41.58
CA GLU A 613 -6.14 3.93 40.84
C GLU A 613 -5.00 4.61 41.63
N GLU A 614 -3.82 4.00 41.67
CA GLU A 614 -2.64 4.58 42.32
C GLU A 614 -1.36 4.37 41.50
N PRO A 615 -0.38 5.29 41.57
CA PRO A 615 0.90 5.12 40.90
C PRO A 615 1.69 3.98 41.55
N VAL A 616 2.44 3.23 40.74
CA VAL A 616 3.37 2.21 41.25
C VAL A 616 4.56 2.91 41.91
N ALA A 617 4.55 2.99 43.24
CA ALA A 617 5.52 3.75 44.00
C ALA A 617 6.96 3.27 43.77
N GLY A 618 7.85 4.18 43.35
CA GLY A 618 9.26 3.90 43.09
C GLY A 618 9.58 3.45 41.65
N MET A 619 8.56 3.22 40.81
CA MET A 619 8.78 2.89 39.40
C MET A 619 9.30 4.11 38.62
N PRO A 620 10.34 3.95 37.78
CA PRO A 620 10.81 5.00 36.88
C PRO A 620 9.78 5.41 35.83
N GLU A 621 10.11 6.49 35.10
CA GLU A 621 9.36 6.84 33.90
C GLU A 621 9.56 5.79 32.80
N ILE A 622 8.48 5.50 32.08
CA ILE A 622 8.40 4.54 30.97
C ILE A 622 7.88 5.24 29.72
N ASN A 623 8.07 4.60 28.55
CA ASN A 623 7.59 5.12 27.29
C ASN A 623 6.05 5.33 27.33
N PRO A 624 5.55 6.54 26.96
CA PRO A 624 4.12 6.86 27.01
C PRO A 624 3.27 6.04 26.04
N LEU A 625 3.84 5.54 24.93
CA LEU A 625 3.13 4.64 24.01
C LEU A 625 2.73 3.33 24.72
N GLY A 626 3.51 2.92 25.72
CA GLY A 626 3.33 1.66 26.45
C GLY A 626 4.11 0.50 25.81
N GLY A 627 3.83 -0.74 26.23
CA GLY A 627 4.39 -1.96 25.64
C GLY A 627 5.83 -2.29 26.06
N GLU A 628 6.58 -1.31 26.58
CA GLU A 628 7.94 -1.47 27.11
C GLU A 628 8.00 -1.94 28.57
N TRP A 629 6.98 -2.67 29.03
CA TRP A 629 6.94 -3.24 30.36
C TRP A 629 6.06 -4.49 30.39
N PHE A 630 6.29 -5.35 31.38
CA PHE A 630 5.47 -6.54 31.60
C PHE A 630 5.48 -6.97 33.08
N PRO A 631 4.31 -7.20 33.70
CA PRO A 631 4.23 -7.68 35.08
C PRO A 631 4.42 -9.21 35.13
N ALA A 632 5.32 -9.68 35.99
CA ALA A 632 5.64 -11.09 36.19
C ALA A 632 5.71 -11.41 37.69
N GLN A 633 5.78 -12.70 38.05
CA GLN A 633 5.80 -13.11 39.47
C GLN A 633 6.97 -12.50 40.25
N ALA A 634 8.11 -12.27 39.58
CA ALA A 634 9.30 -11.68 40.19
C ALA A 634 9.21 -10.15 40.38
N GLY A 635 8.26 -9.48 39.73
CA GLY A 635 8.19 -8.01 39.67
C GLY A 635 7.82 -7.51 38.28
N ILE A 636 8.19 -6.27 37.96
CA ILE A 636 7.85 -5.64 36.68
C ILE A 636 9.12 -5.50 35.84
N TYR A 637 9.14 -6.18 34.69
CA TYR A 637 10.19 -5.99 33.69
C TYR A 637 9.90 -4.73 32.89
N PHE A 638 10.92 -3.94 32.56
CA PHE A 638 10.77 -2.73 31.75
C PHE A 638 12.06 -2.35 31.01
N LEU A 639 11.91 -1.59 29.92
CA LEU A 639 13.05 -0.97 29.24
C LEU A 639 13.40 0.39 29.85
N SER A 640 14.69 0.64 29.97
CA SER A 640 15.24 1.97 30.25
C SER A 640 16.19 2.39 29.14
N HIS A 641 16.15 3.66 28.77
CA HIS A 641 17.04 4.25 27.78
C HIS A 641 17.96 5.27 28.46
N ALA A 642 19.26 4.98 28.52
CA ALA A 642 20.24 5.85 29.16
C ALA A 642 21.54 5.91 28.35
N LYS A 643 22.02 7.13 28.05
CA LYS A 643 23.29 7.39 27.34
C LYS A 643 23.42 6.61 26.02
N GLY A 644 22.34 6.52 25.25
CA GLY A 644 22.31 5.81 23.97
C GLY A 644 22.27 4.28 24.08
N LYS A 645 22.13 3.72 25.30
CA LYS A 645 21.94 2.28 25.52
C LYS A 645 20.52 1.99 25.99
N THR A 646 19.98 0.90 25.50
CA THR A 646 18.70 0.33 25.95
C THR A 646 18.99 -0.87 26.86
N MET A 647 18.35 -0.92 28.01
CA MET A 647 18.52 -2.01 28.98
C MET A 647 17.17 -2.57 29.42
N ILE A 648 17.11 -3.89 29.60
CA ILE A 648 16.04 -4.58 30.31
C ILE A 648 16.37 -4.58 31.80
N ASN A 649 15.44 -4.11 32.62
CA ASN A 649 15.54 -4.10 34.06
C ASN A 649 14.35 -4.81 34.69
N LEU A 650 14.54 -5.30 35.91
CA LEU A 650 13.48 -5.80 36.78
C LEU A 650 13.28 -4.83 37.95
N PHE A 651 12.05 -4.35 38.12
CA PHE A 651 11.63 -3.63 39.31
C PHE A 651 10.98 -4.59 40.31
N ASP A 652 11.60 -4.78 41.47
CA ASP A 652 11.06 -5.60 42.55
C ASP A 652 10.00 -4.80 43.34
N LEU A 653 8.77 -5.32 43.37
CA LEU A 653 7.63 -4.61 43.96
C LEU A 653 7.69 -4.51 45.50
N GLN A 654 8.45 -5.38 46.18
CA GLN A 654 8.52 -5.41 47.64
C GLN A 654 9.59 -4.46 48.16
N SER A 655 10.81 -4.60 47.63
CA SER A 655 11.99 -3.81 47.99
C SER A 655 12.05 -2.45 47.30
N ARG A 656 11.31 -2.28 46.19
CA ARG A 656 11.33 -1.11 45.31
C ARG A 656 12.72 -0.84 44.71
N GLN A 657 13.51 -1.88 44.53
CA GLN A 657 14.82 -1.81 43.89
C GLN A 657 14.75 -2.17 42.40
N ILE A 658 15.67 -1.61 41.62
CA ILE A 658 15.82 -1.88 40.19
C ILE A 658 17.06 -2.76 40.02
N HIS A 659 16.87 -3.91 39.38
CA HIS A 659 17.92 -4.86 39.05
C HIS A 659 18.15 -4.85 37.53
N PRO A 660 19.31 -4.37 37.05
CA PRO A 660 19.66 -4.49 35.63
C PRO A 660 19.81 -5.96 35.24
N ILE A 661 19.13 -6.38 34.17
CA ILE A 661 19.13 -7.78 33.72
C ILE A 661 20.00 -7.95 32.47
N PHE A 662 19.78 -7.12 31.46
CA PHE A 662 20.44 -7.29 30.16
C PHE A 662 20.56 -5.95 29.42
N THR A 663 21.71 -5.70 28.80
CA THR A 663 21.91 -4.53 27.92
C THR A 663 21.74 -4.97 26.47
N LEU A 664 20.85 -4.32 25.74
CA LEU A 664 20.62 -4.65 24.33
C LEU A 664 21.78 -4.13 23.48
N GLU A 665 22.20 -4.95 22.52
CA GLU A 665 23.23 -4.58 21.53
C GLU A 665 22.70 -3.64 20.46
N LYS A 666 21.39 -3.75 20.16
CA LYS A 666 20.69 -3.01 19.11
C LYS A 666 19.42 -2.37 19.66
N PRO A 667 18.91 -1.30 19.02
CA PRO A 667 17.68 -0.67 19.44
C PRO A 667 16.45 -1.58 19.23
N THR A 668 15.39 -1.27 19.96
CA THR A 668 14.04 -1.80 19.74
C THR A 668 13.28 -0.89 18.78
N PRO A 669 12.24 -1.39 18.07
CA PRO A 669 11.34 -0.50 17.35
C PRO A 669 10.63 0.46 18.32
N GLN A 670 10.11 1.58 17.80
CA GLN A 670 9.38 2.58 18.62
C GLN A 670 8.18 1.96 19.37
N TRP A 671 7.52 0.99 18.74
CA TRP A 671 6.47 0.19 19.33
C TRP A 671 6.90 -1.27 19.35
N ILE A 672 7.03 -1.86 20.53
CA ILE A 672 7.38 -3.28 20.68
C ILE A 672 6.17 -4.19 20.93
N GLY A 673 5.03 -3.61 21.32
CA GLY A 673 3.80 -4.36 21.57
C GLY A 673 3.77 -5.26 22.81
N GLY A 674 4.91 -5.42 23.50
CA GLY A 674 5.03 -6.18 24.73
C GLY A 674 6.42 -6.77 24.91
N MET A 675 6.73 -7.15 26.14
CA MET A 675 7.92 -7.94 26.48
C MET A 675 7.56 -9.13 27.39
N PRO A 676 6.70 -10.05 26.92
CA PRO A 676 6.11 -11.08 27.76
C PRO A 676 7.19 -11.96 28.40
N VAL A 677 6.96 -12.33 29.65
CA VAL A 677 7.78 -13.25 30.42
C VAL A 677 7.03 -14.57 30.54
N SER A 678 7.72 -15.69 30.34
CA SER A 678 7.13 -17.02 30.47
C SER A 678 6.56 -17.21 31.89
N LYS A 679 5.45 -17.94 32.02
CA LYS A 679 4.77 -18.14 33.32
C LYS A 679 5.68 -18.74 34.40
N ASP A 680 6.66 -19.54 33.99
CA ASP A 680 7.69 -20.15 34.85
C ASP A 680 8.92 -19.25 35.08
N GLY A 681 8.93 -18.03 34.55
CA GLY A 681 9.98 -17.04 34.72
C GLY A 681 11.32 -17.37 34.04
N LYS A 682 11.35 -18.39 33.17
CA LYS A 682 12.61 -18.87 32.57
C LYS A 682 13.13 -18.00 31.44
N PHE A 683 12.25 -17.42 30.65
CA PHE A 683 12.64 -16.60 29.52
C PHE A 683 11.64 -15.46 29.29
N MET A 684 12.08 -14.45 28.55
CA MET A 684 11.21 -13.40 28.05
C MET A 684 11.44 -13.16 26.57
N LEU A 685 10.47 -12.54 25.92
CA LEU A 685 10.56 -12.15 24.51
C LEU A 685 10.62 -10.62 24.38
N TYR A 686 11.32 -10.15 23.37
CA TYR A 686 11.32 -8.74 22.99
C TYR A 686 11.63 -8.58 21.49
N PRO A 687 11.02 -7.63 20.78
CA PRO A 687 11.43 -7.26 19.43
C PRO A 687 12.72 -6.45 19.41
N GLN A 688 13.55 -6.65 18.37
CA GLN A 688 14.78 -5.88 18.14
C GLN A 688 14.91 -5.53 16.66
N VAL A 689 15.37 -4.31 16.37
CA VAL A 689 15.69 -3.87 15.00
C VAL A 689 17.05 -4.45 14.61
N ASP A 690 17.08 -5.36 13.64
CA ASP A 690 18.31 -5.96 13.15
C ASP A 690 18.97 -5.14 12.05
N SER A 691 18.16 -4.55 11.18
CA SER A 691 18.56 -3.62 10.11
C SER A 691 17.38 -2.74 9.71
N ALA A 692 17.65 -1.51 9.27
CA ALA A 692 16.68 -0.63 8.65
C ALA A 692 17.32 0.00 7.41
N SER A 693 16.59 0.00 6.31
CA SER A 693 16.96 0.66 5.06
C SER A 693 15.69 1.10 4.34
N SER A 694 15.83 1.90 3.29
CA SER A 694 14.72 2.17 2.39
C SER A 694 15.15 2.14 0.94
N ASP A 695 14.21 1.71 0.10
CA ASP A 695 14.37 1.67 -1.35
C ASP A 695 13.35 2.57 -2.03
N LEU A 696 13.74 3.13 -3.16
CA LEU A 696 12.83 3.85 -4.02
C LEU A 696 12.17 2.86 -4.96
N MET A 697 10.85 2.83 -4.94
CA MET A 697 10.01 1.94 -5.74
C MET A 697 9.21 2.74 -6.77
N MET A 698 8.78 2.08 -7.84
CA MET A 698 7.91 2.66 -8.87
C MET A 698 6.75 1.73 -9.22
N ILE A 699 5.56 2.32 -9.32
CA ILE A 699 4.37 1.71 -9.91
C ILE A 699 4.22 2.26 -11.32
N GLY A 700 4.53 1.46 -12.34
CA GLY A 700 4.64 1.96 -13.72
C GLY A 700 3.30 2.26 -14.41
N ASN A 701 2.20 1.65 -13.97
CA ASN A 701 0.89 1.68 -14.62
C ASN A 701 -0.20 2.44 -13.83
N TRP A 702 0.19 3.19 -12.79
CA TRP A 702 -0.74 4.05 -12.04
C TRP A 702 -1.08 5.33 -12.83
N ARG A 703 -2.36 5.75 -12.85
CA ARG A 703 -2.94 6.77 -13.76
C ARG A 703 -3.46 8.01 -13.03
#